data_AF-A0A5E7VLH5-F1
#
_entry.id   AF-A0A5E7VLH5-F1
#
_cell.length_a   1.000
_cell.length_b   1.000
_cell.length_c   1.000
_cell.angle_alpha   90.00
_cell.angle_beta   90.00
_cell.angle_gamma   90.00
#
_symmetry.space_group_name_H-M   'P 1'
#
loop_
_entity.id
_entity.type
_entity.pdbx_description
1 polymer ?
#
loop_
_entity_poly.entity_id
_entity_poly.type
_entity_poly.pdbx_seq_one_letter_code
_entity_poly.pdbx_strand_id
1 'polypeptide(L)'
;MSALIRECFDFDFADIFSKPQVLYLFKYLKELKAEGVLLEPEYIDREFLEDFSNYYVKRFGNNGYVCSRLHFFKCQISHKDMDEFLLGKPSAKLTAAWLQENYLGFMVVKPMTKTFVGKTCLQVIGDPNLGAGVRKKIARRYSVSLFGIDLYVDSIAFQEQDKVVAACATTAVWTALHAFPGRDVRSVTSCSEITTAALNYADNSGNGFPNIELSNEQIQRALDVEGLRYHATKLKDLSADWFAHYVTAHVDSNVPVILTGMVYGLERGVGRRWDVEKKAGHAITMLGYDFREGSRSIYMHDDRLGPYARAQIVSLKRLLGADTPQAMMDAWVLAIYKRSDSGVWEKRPHEFLLPEVSVALADKKARLAYTYAYKTAERIKEEMDKWMTKLCAVLKIDKQPLNHAIQLVTVSEARQGILAHDASSQVGNILENGPFRIEVGDQQIERWSQEKIKLLTSHIARWQWQIDFLWGDVRIFRILLDATDIPAGNAVSGIFIFDLIYGRISLGAFQELLAKPDPPEQPHFFNAFLKSLKRGDDDYASNLLKKYGALRAPNYLKDDEVSDTGVGKNRTTKSFYDPSERRLRTLFGAISKDKYRNLIWAIGKDGILYVAEDIMKPVVLGHPSMTGLQPARIAGEMWCEFDGKKHTWFVNSESGRYSRDYSTPEVYLANAIRKISSIFPGEKFILGGKRPRTEDAAASITLVENPDAGPQSDSEQ
;
A
#
# COMPACT_ATOMS: atom_id res chain seq x y z
N MET A 1 -27.41 4.68 -32.08
CA MET A 1 -25.96 4.61 -32.34
C MET A 1 -25.64 4.86 -33.81
N SER A 2 -26.08 4.01 -34.76
CA SER A 2 -25.87 4.26 -36.21
C SER A 2 -26.35 5.65 -36.67
N ALA A 3 -27.58 6.06 -36.32
CA ALA A 3 -28.09 7.39 -36.66
C ALA A 3 -27.23 8.54 -36.11
N LEU A 4 -26.77 8.43 -34.85
CA LEU A 4 -25.90 9.42 -34.22
C LEU A 4 -24.53 9.50 -34.90
N ILE A 5 -23.97 8.36 -35.29
CA ILE A 5 -22.66 8.32 -35.98
C ILE A 5 -22.77 8.90 -37.39
N ARG A 6 -23.89 8.65 -38.08
CA ARG A 6 -24.21 9.30 -39.35
C ARG A 6 -24.37 10.81 -39.18
N GLU A 7 -25.07 11.26 -38.13
CA GLU A 7 -25.23 12.68 -37.82
C GLU A 7 -23.89 13.39 -37.55
N CYS A 8 -22.92 12.69 -36.96
CA CYS A 8 -21.60 13.27 -36.67
C CYS A 8 -20.73 13.49 -37.92
N PHE A 9 -20.82 12.62 -38.94
CA PHE A 9 -19.82 12.58 -40.03
C PHE A 9 -20.37 12.37 -41.44
N ASP A 10 -21.69 12.36 -41.64
CA ASP A 10 -22.36 12.18 -42.93
C ASP A 10 -21.97 10.91 -43.72
N PHE A 11 -21.41 9.91 -43.03
CA PHE A 11 -21.06 8.62 -43.63
C PHE A 11 -22.17 7.57 -43.41
N ASP A 12 -22.49 6.83 -44.48
CA ASP A 12 -23.30 5.62 -44.38
C ASP A 12 -22.41 4.42 -44.04
N PHE A 13 -22.39 4.06 -42.75
CA PHE A 13 -21.70 2.86 -42.29
C PHE A 13 -22.68 1.68 -42.34
N ALA A 14 -22.94 1.14 -43.53
CA ALA A 14 -23.82 -0.02 -43.71
C ALA A 14 -23.42 -1.22 -42.81
N ASP A 15 -22.13 -1.35 -42.53
CA ASP A 15 -21.53 -2.42 -41.72
C ASP A 15 -21.32 -2.05 -40.23
N ILE A 16 -21.85 -0.92 -39.74
CA ILE A 16 -21.57 -0.48 -38.36
C ILE A 16 -22.02 -1.49 -37.31
N PHE A 17 -23.14 -2.18 -37.59
CA PHE A 17 -23.70 -3.21 -36.72
C PHE A 17 -23.04 -4.58 -36.89
N SER A 18 -22.24 -4.80 -37.94
CA SER A 18 -21.47 -6.05 -38.09
C SER A 18 -20.14 -5.99 -37.31
N LYS A 19 -19.73 -4.79 -36.87
CA LYS A 19 -18.50 -4.56 -36.13
C LYS A 19 -18.57 -5.16 -34.71
N PRO A 20 -17.63 -6.06 -34.33
CA PRO A 20 -17.64 -6.71 -33.01
C PRO A 20 -17.64 -5.73 -31.84
N GLN A 21 -16.88 -4.62 -31.93
CA GLN A 21 -16.78 -3.63 -30.85
C GLN A 21 -18.08 -2.87 -30.62
N VAL A 22 -18.79 -2.50 -31.70
CA VAL A 22 -20.08 -1.81 -31.61
C VAL A 22 -21.14 -2.75 -31.01
N LEU A 23 -21.18 -4.00 -31.46
CA LEU A 23 -22.06 -5.02 -30.89
C LEU A 23 -21.75 -5.25 -29.41
N TYR A 24 -20.47 -5.31 -29.04
CA TYR A 24 -20.05 -5.46 -27.66
C TYR A 24 -20.53 -4.28 -26.80
N LEU A 25 -20.26 -3.04 -27.22
CA LEU A 25 -20.66 -1.83 -26.50
C LEU A 25 -22.18 -1.71 -26.39
N PHE A 26 -22.92 -2.06 -27.44
CA PHE A 26 -24.39 -2.09 -27.40
C PHE A 26 -24.90 -3.08 -26.34
N LYS A 27 -24.37 -4.30 -26.31
CA LYS A 27 -24.71 -5.29 -25.27
C LYS A 27 -24.26 -4.83 -23.87
N TYR A 28 -23.15 -4.12 -23.78
CA TYR A 28 -22.65 -3.51 -22.55
C TYR A 28 -23.64 -2.48 -21.98
N LEU A 29 -24.03 -1.51 -22.80
CA LEU A 29 -24.98 -0.46 -22.44
C LEU A 29 -26.37 -1.02 -22.11
N LYS A 30 -26.83 -2.06 -22.84
CA LYS A 30 -28.10 -2.74 -22.55
C LYS A 30 -28.12 -3.34 -21.14
N GLU A 31 -27.02 -3.95 -20.69
CA GLU A 31 -26.93 -4.50 -19.34
C GLU A 31 -26.81 -3.43 -18.25
N LEU A 32 -26.15 -2.31 -18.56
CA LEU A 32 -26.19 -1.12 -17.71
C LEU A 32 -27.58 -0.46 -17.64
N LYS A 33 -28.54 -0.94 -18.45
CA LYS A 33 -29.88 -0.36 -18.61
C LYS A 33 -29.80 1.09 -19.07
N ALA A 34 -28.96 1.37 -20.06
CA ALA A 34 -28.93 2.68 -20.69
C ALA A 34 -30.28 2.96 -21.38
N GLU A 35 -30.87 4.09 -21.02
CA GLU A 35 -32.17 4.55 -21.54
C GLU A 35 -32.03 5.84 -22.36
N GLY A 36 -31.06 6.68 -22.02
CA GLY A 36 -30.80 7.96 -22.67
C GLY A 36 -29.39 8.06 -23.25
N VAL A 37 -29.27 8.79 -24.35
CA VAL A 37 -27.99 9.20 -24.93
C VAL A 37 -28.04 10.67 -25.31
N LEU A 38 -27.01 11.42 -24.94
CA LEU A 38 -26.84 12.82 -25.32
C LEU A 38 -25.61 12.94 -26.22
N LEU A 39 -25.78 13.59 -27.36
CA LEU A 39 -24.73 13.84 -28.34
C LEU A 39 -24.15 15.25 -28.14
N GLU A 40 -22.83 15.30 -27.93
CA GLU A 40 -22.02 16.51 -28.07
C GLU A 40 -21.32 16.43 -29.44
N PRO A 41 -21.83 17.13 -30.47
CA PRO A 41 -21.40 16.93 -31.85
C PRO A 41 -19.98 17.45 -32.11
N GLU A 42 -19.59 18.53 -31.43
CA GLU A 42 -18.27 19.17 -31.58
C GLU A 42 -17.47 19.02 -30.29
N TYR A 43 -16.60 18.01 -30.25
CA TYR A 43 -15.76 17.70 -29.11
C TYR A 43 -14.29 17.57 -29.53
N ILE A 44 -13.40 18.23 -28.78
CA ILE A 44 -11.96 18.11 -28.99
C ILE A 44 -11.40 17.08 -28.01
N ASP A 45 -11.14 15.88 -28.51
CA ASP A 45 -10.41 14.88 -27.75
C ASP A 45 -8.90 15.16 -27.84
N ARG A 46 -8.26 15.42 -26.70
CA ARG A 46 -6.83 15.77 -26.65
C ARG A 46 -5.95 14.68 -27.27
N GLU A 47 -6.24 13.42 -26.98
CA GLU A 47 -5.41 12.29 -27.41
C GLU A 47 -5.55 12.07 -28.91
N PHE A 48 -6.78 12.14 -29.45
CA PHE A 48 -7.00 12.08 -30.89
C PHE A 48 -6.45 13.31 -31.64
N LEU A 49 -6.53 14.51 -31.05
CA LEU A 49 -5.94 15.71 -31.66
C LEU A 49 -4.43 15.55 -31.86
N GLU A 50 -3.75 14.95 -30.88
CA GLU A 50 -2.33 14.62 -30.97
C GLU A 50 -2.05 13.59 -32.07
N ASP A 51 -2.85 12.51 -32.12
CA ASP A 51 -2.77 11.50 -33.19
C ASP A 51 -3.05 12.09 -34.58
N PHE A 52 -3.98 13.03 -34.65
CA PHE A 52 -4.28 13.75 -35.88
C PHE A 52 -3.11 14.61 -36.33
N SER A 53 -2.54 15.41 -35.42
CA SER A 53 -1.40 16.28 -35.69
C SER A 53 -0.18 15.49 -36.16
N ASN A 54 0.14 14.39 -35.48
CA ASN A 54 1.33 13.60 -35.76
C ASN A 54 1.23 12.82 -37.07
N TYR A 55 0.03 12.34 -37.41
CA TYR A 55 -0.18 11.46 -38.54
C TYR A 55 -1.27 11.93 -39.53
N TYR A 56 -2.53 12.05 -39.10
CA TYR A 56 -3.67 12.19 -40.02
C TYR A 56 -3.73 13.52 -40.78
N VAL A 57 -3.13 14.60 -40.27
CA VAL A 57 -3.08 15.91 -40.95
C VAL A 57 -2.39 15.83 -42.31
N LYS A 58 -1.45 14.88 -42.47
CA LYS A 58 -0.69 14.66 -43.70
C LYS A 58 -1.45 13.81 -44.73
N ARG A 59 -2.62 13.26 -44.36
CA ARG A 59 -3.42 12.39 -45.22
C ARG A 59 -4.33 13.21 -46.13
N PHE A 60 -4.31 12.89 -47.42
CA PHE A 60 -5.27 13.42 -48.38
C PHE A 60 -6.70 12.94 -48.04
N GLY A 61 -7.66 13.86 -48.05
CA GLY A 61 -9.05 13.57 -47.68
C GLY A 61 -9.23 13.20 -46.21
N ASN A 62 -8.51 13.86 -45.30
CA ASN A 62 -8.76 13.72 -43.86
C ASN A 62 -10.09 14.40 -43.48
N ASN A 63 -10.78 13.85 -42.48
CA ASN A 63 -12.08 14.33 -42.00
C ASN A 63 -11.93 15.30 -40.81
N GLY A 64 -10.78 15.97 -40.67
CA GLY A 64 -10.48 16.86 -39.55
C GLY A 64 -10.20 16.15 -38.22
N TYR A 65 -10.06 16.97 -37.17
CA TYR A 65 -9.72 16.56 -35.80
C TYR A 65 -10.88 16.68 -34.80
N VAL A 66 -12.02 17.22 -35.23
CA VAL A 66 -13.20 17.39 -34.39
C VAL A 66 -13.88 16.04 -34.25
N CYS A 67 -13.95 15.56 -33.01
CA CYS A 67 -14.67 14.35 -32.64
C CYS A 67 -16.10 14.70 -32.22
N SER A 68 -16.90 13.68 -31.95
CA SER A 68 -18.15 13.82 -31.21
C SER A 68 -18.09 12.98 -29.93
N ARG A 69 -18.87 13.33 -28.91
CA ARG A 69 -18.90 12.60 -27.64
C ARG A 69 -20.33 12.20 -27.31
N LEU A 70 -20.56 10.92 -27.11
CA LEU A 70 -21.83 10.37 -26.65
C LEU A 70 -21.78 10.19 -25.14
N HIS A 71 -22.77 10.73 -24.44
CA HIS A 71 -22.98 10.54 -23.01
C HIS A 71 -24.14 9.58 -22.80
N PHE A 72 -23.95 8.56 -21.96
CA PHE A 72 -24.96 7.53 -21.71
C PHE A 72 -25.57 7.69 -20.32
N PHE A 73 -26.88 7.50 -20.22
CA PHE A 73 -27.63 7.64 -18.99
C PHE A 73 -28.60 6.49 -18.77
N LYS A 74 -28.81 6.13 -17.51
CA LYS A 74 -29.79 5.14 -17.06
C LYS A 74 -31.22 5.69 -16.99
N CYS A 75 -31.41 6.90 -17.47
CA CYS A 75 -32.67 7.60 -17.47
C CYS A 75 -32.92 8.24 -18.83
N GLN A 76 -34.19 8.51 -19.13
CA GLN A 76 -34.56 9.33 -20.27
C GLN A 76 -34.24 10.80 -19.98
N ILE A 77 -33.72 11.48 -21.00
CA ILE A 77 -33.42 12.90 -20.96
C ILE A 77 -34.14 13.54 -22.15
N SER A 78 -35.06 14.47 -21.89
CA SER A 78 -35.74 15.22 -22.94
C SER A 78 -35.02 16.55 -23.22
N HIS A 79 -35.14 17.06 -24.45
CA HIS A 79 -34.61 18.38 -24.80
C HIS A 79 -35.16 19.47 -23.88
N LYS A 80 -36.47 19.43 -23.60
CA LYS A 80 -37.12 20.42 -22.74
C LYS A 80 -36.56 20.43 -21.33
N ASP A 81 -36.37 19.27 -20.71
CA ASP A 81 -35.83 19.19 -19.35
C ASP A 81 -34.38 19.72 -19.31
N MET A 82 -33.57 19.40 -20.33
CA MET A 82 -32.21 19.92 -20.44
C MET A 82 -32.17 21.44 -20.66
N ASP A 83 -33.02 21.98 -21.53
CA ASP A 83 -33.09 23.43 -21.76
C ASP A 83 -33.48 24.17 -20.48
N GLU A 84 -34.50 23.69 -19.76
CA GLU A 84 -34.91 24.24 -18.47
C GLU A 84 -33.77 24.19 -17.45
N PHE A 85 -33.04 23.06 -17.38
CA PHE A 85 -31.86 22.91 -16.53
C PHE A 85 -30.76 23.92 -16.86
N LEU A 86 -30.41 24.07 -18.14
CA LEU A 86 -29.35 24.98 -18.60
C LEU A 86 -29.72 26.46 -18.44
N LEU A 87 -31.01 26.80 -18.49
CA LEU A 87 -31.52 28.14 -18.20
C LEU A 87 -31.53 28.46 -16.68
N GLY A 88 -31.05 27.55 -15.83
CA GLY A 88 -31.07 27.71 -14.37
C GLY A 88 -32.46 27.57 -13.76
N LYS A 89 -33.39 26.93 -14.48
CA LYS A 89 -34.77 26.66 -14.05
C LYS A 89 -35.02 25.16 -14.00
N PRO A 90 -34.19 24.38 -13.29
CA PRO A 90 -34.32 22.93 -13.29
C PRO A 90 -35.72 22.51 -12.86
N SER A 91 -36.34 21.60 -13.61
CA SER A 91 -37.56 20.94 -13.15
C SER A 91 -37.25 20.20 -11.84
N ALA A 92 -38.26 19.95 -11.00
CA ALA A 92 -38.08 19.25 -9.72
C ALA A 92 -37.44 17.85 -9.85
N LYS A 93 -37.35 17.31 -11.09
CA LYS A 93 -36.83 15.97 -11.38
C LYS A 93 -35.40 15.94 -11.90
N LEU A 94 -34.93 16.99 -12.60
CA LEU A 94 -33.62 16.99 -13.25
C LEU A 94 -32.65 17.89 -12.47
N THR A 95 -31.76 17.29 -11.67
CA THR A 95 -30.70 18.00 -10.93
C THR A 95 -29.32 17.48 -11.34
N ALA A 96 -28.25 18.23 -11.05
CA ALA A 96 -26.88 17.77 -11.30
C ALA A 96 -26.57 16.46 -10.55
N ALA A 97 -27.02 16.34 -9.29
CA ALA A 97 -26.86 15.12 -8.50
C ALA A 97 -27.61 13.94 -9.12
N TRP A 98 -28.85 14.15 -9.56
CA TRP A 98 -29.63 13.12 -10.23
C TRP A 98 -29.01 12.69 -11.57
N LEU A 99 -28.46 13.63 -12.35
CA LEU A 99 -27.71 13.31 -13.56
C LEU A 99 -26.48 12.45 -13.26
N GLN A 100 -25.70 12.79 -12.23
CA GLN A 100 -24.55 11.99 -11.80
C GLN A 100 -24.93 10.58 -11.35
N GLU A 101 -26.01 10.44 -10.58
CA GLU A 101 -26.51 9.12 -10.13
C GLU A 101 -26.93 8.22 -11.30
N ASN A 102 -27.37 8.82 -12.41
CA ASN A 102 -27.80 8.12 -13.62
C ASN A 102 -26.75 8.09 -14.74
N TYR A 103 -25.57 8.69 -14.55
CA TYR A 103 -24.54 8.78 -15.58
C TYR A 103 -23.78 7.46 -15.71
N LEU A 104 -23.82 6.88 -16.91
CA LEU A 104 -23.19 5.59 -17.22
C LEU A 104 -21.81 5.73 -17.87
N GLY A 105 -21.42 6.96 -18.23
CA GLY A 105 -20.14 7.26 -18.87
C GLY A 105 -20.29 7.82 -20.29
N PHE A 106 -19.21 7.73 -21.06
CA PHE A 106 -19.13 8.32 -22.40
C PHE A 106 -18.35 7.48 -23.41
N MET A 107 -18.55 7.79 -24.69
CA MET A 107 -17.77 7.30 -25.82
C MET A 107 -17.43 8.46 -26.75
N VAL A 108 -16.15 8.66 -27.03
CA VAL A 108 -15.69 9.54 -28.10
C VAL A 108 -15.80 8.82 -29.43
N VAL A 109 -16.35 9.50 -30.43
CA VAL A 109 -16.44 9.03 -31.82
C VAL A 109 -15.44 9.85 -32.63
N LYS A 110 -14.39 9.17 -33.13
CA LYS A 110 -13.35 9.76 -33.97
C LYS A 110 -13.90 9.96 -35.40
N PRO A 111 -13.50 11.02 -36.13
CA PRO A 111 -13.85 11.27 -37.54
C PRO A 111 -13.17 10.29 -38.50
N MET A 112 -13.31 8.99 -38.28
CA MET A 112 -12.64 7.92 -39.04
C MET A 112 -13.66 6.96 -39.67
N THR A 113 -13.40 6.53 -40.91
CA THR A 113 -14.35 5.71 -41.68
C THR A 113 -14.38 4.23 -41.31
N LYS A 114 -13.42 3.74 -40.52
CA LYS A 114 -13.39 2.32 -40.10
C LYS A 114 -13.27 2.15 -38.59
N THR A 115 -12.42 2.95 -37.95
CA THR A 115 -12.01 2.77 -36.56
C THR A 115 -12.38 4.00 -35.74
N PHE A 116 -13.68 4.26 -35.67
CA PHE A 116 -14.24 5.48 -35.07
C PHE A 116 -14.43 5.38 -33.56
N VAL A 117 -14.35 4.19 -32.94
CA VAL A 117 -14.51 4.06 -31.49
C VAL A 117 -13.24 4.58 -30.80
N GLY A 118 -13.31 5.81 -30.30
CA GLY A 118 -12.25 6.45 -29.54
C GLY A 118 -12.36 6.15 -28.04
N LYS A 119 -11.79 7.06 -27.24
CA LYS A 119 -11.78 6.98 -25.78
C LYS A 119 -13.18 6.77 -25.22
N THR A 120 -13.38 5.60 -24.63
CA THR A 120 -14.65 5.12 -24.10
C THR A 120 -14.47 4.76 -22.63
N CYS A 121 -15.23 5.40 -21.76
CA CYS A 121 -15.22 5.12 -20.32
C CYS A 121 -16.66 4.87 -19.90
N LEU A 122 -16.98 3.61 -19.61
CA LEU A 122 -18.31 3.19 -19.17
C LEU A 122 -18.23 2.63 -17.75
N GLN A 123 -19.31 2.80 -16.99
CA GLN A 123 -19.44 2.23 -15.65
C GLN A 123 -19.13 0.73 -15.68
N VAL A 124 -18.26 0.30 -14.76
CA VAL A 124 -17.84 -1.11 -14.70
C VAL A 124 -19.03 -1.99 -14.31
N ILE A 125 -19.41 -2.89 -15.22
CA ILE A 125 -20.49 -3.85 -14.99
C ILE A 125 -20.10 -4.92 -13.98
N GLY A 126 -21.07 -5.39 -13.21
CA GLY A 126 -21.01 -6.58 -12.38
C GLY A 126 -20.93 -6.26 -10.91
N ASP A 127 -20.75 -7.30 -10.12
CA ASP A 127 -20.68 -7.18 -8.67
C ASP A 127 -19.44 -6.34 -8.22
N PRO A 128 -19.51 -5.65 -7.06
CA PRO A 128 -18.44 -4.77 -6.56
C PRO A 128 -17.12 -5.50 -6.28
N ASN A 129 -16.02 -4.82 -5.98
CA ASN A 129 -14.82 -5.57 -5.57
C ASN A 129 -15.05 -6.31 -4.23
N LEU A 130 -14.56 -7.54 -4.12
CA LEU A 130 -14.49 -8.31 -2.86
C LEU A 130 -13.03 -8.43 -2.46
N GLY A 131 -12.77 -8.73 -1.19
CA GLY A 131 -11.42 -8.75 -0.62
C GLY A 131 -10.34 -9.43 -1.48
N ALA A 132 -9.09 -9.12 -1.16
CA ALA A 132 -7.92 -9.61 -1.88
C ALA A 132 -7.98 -11.12 -2.18
N GLY A 133 -7.62 -11.53 -3.39
CA GLY A 133 -7.71 -12.92 -3.85
C GLY A 133 -9.10 -13.43 -4.25
N VAL A 134 -10.18 -12.66 -4.06
CA VAL A 134 -11.54 -13.13 -4.39
C VAL A 134 -12.05 -12.58 -5.72
N ARG A 135 -12.20 -11.25 -5.82
CA ARG A 135 -12.69 -10.60 -7.05
C ARG A 135 -12.30 -9.13 -7.06
N LYS A 136 -11.67 -8.68 -8.14
CA LYS A 136 -11.36 -7.27 -8.33
C LYS A 136 -11.34 -6.86 -9.79
N LYS A 137 -11.84 -5.65 -10.07
CA LYS A 137 -11.64 -4.93 -11.33
C LYS A 137 -11.00 -3.59 -11.01
N ILE A 138 -9.89 -3.28 -11.69
CA ILE A 138 -9.25 -1.98 -11.62
C ILE A 138 -10.17 -0.98 -12.31
N ALA A 139 -10.43 0.14 -11.65
CA ALA A 139 -11.14 1.29 -12.17
C ALA A 139 -10.50 2.56 -11.61
N ARG A 140 -10.60 3.65 -12.36
CA ARG A 140 -10.13 4.98 -12.01
C ARG A 140 -11.20 6.01 -12.36
N ARG A 141 -11.19 7.12 -11.64
CA ARG A 141 -12.15 8.19 -11.83
C ARG A 141 -11.82 9.03 -13.07
N TYR A 142 -12.77 9.12 -13.99
CA TYR A 142 -12.74 10.05 -15.13
C TYR A 142 -13.76 11.15 -14.88
N SER A 143 -13.27 12.36 -14.60
CA SER A 143 -14.12 13.55 -14.49
C SER A 143 -14.41 14.12 -15.86
N VAL A 144 -15.68 14.44 -16.10
CA VAL A 144 -16.24 14.91 -17.37
C VAL A 144 -17.09 16.14 -17.09
N SER A 145 -16.95 17.19 -17.89
CA SER A 145 -17.85 18.33 -17.86
C SER A 145 -18.85 18.21 -19.01
N LEU A 146 -20.15 18.23 -18.71
CA LEU A 146 -21.23 18.28 -19.68
C LEU A 146 -21.96 19.61 -19.52
N PHE A 147 -21.74 20.56 -20.45
CA PHE A 147 -22.28 21.94 -20.37
C PHE A 147 -21.95 22.67 -19.06
N GLY A 148 -20.77 22.40 -18.46
CA GLY A 148 -20.39 22.94 -17.16
C GLY A 148 -20.86 22.12 -15.96
N ILE A 149 -21.63 21.04 -16.17
CA ILE A 149 -22.04 20.10 -15.11
C ILE A 149 -20.90 19.11 -14.89
N ASP A 150 -20.39 19.08 -13.65
CA ASP A 150 -19.37 18.11 -13.25
C ASP A 150 -19.99 16.72 -13.07
N LEU A 151 -19.60 15.81 -13.95
CA LEU A 151 -19.93 14.39 -13.91
C LEU A 151 -18.64 13.56 -13.76
N TYR A 152 -18.77 12.31 -13.33
CA TYR A 152 -17.68 11.36 -13.32
C TYR A 152 -18.16 9.93 -13.53
N VAL A 153 -17.25 9.10 -14.03
CA VAL A 153 -17.43 7.64 -14.11
C VAL A 153 -16.15 6.96 -13.65
N ASP A 154 -16.28 5.91 -12.84
CA ASP A 154 -15.15 5.07 -12.45
C ASP A 154 -15.04 3.93 -13.47
N SER A 155 -13.96 3.91 -14.25
CA SER A 155 -13.75 3.00 -15.39
C SER A 155 -12.25 2.85 -15.70
N ILE A 156 -11.89 2.18 -16.79
CA ILE A 156 -10.60 2.33 -17.47
C ILE A 156 -10.91 2.69 -18.91
N ALA A 157 -10.17 3.62 -19.48
CA ALA A 157 -10.38 4.03 -20.86
C ALA A 157 -10.15 2.84 -21.81
N PHE A 158 -11.11 2.64 -22.71
CA PHE A 158 -11.05 1.71 -23.83
C PHE A 158 -11.02 2.49 -25.14
N GLN A 159 -10.34 1.96 -26.15
CA GLN A 159 -10.50 2.40 -27.52
C GLN A 159 -10.25 1.26 -28.48
N GLU A 160 -10.72 1.41 -29.71
CA GLU A 160 -10.39 0.50 -30.79
C GLU A 160 -9.02 0.81 -31.41
N GLN A 161 -8.28 -0.23 -31.81
CA GLN A 161 -7.12 -0.09 -32.68
C GLN A 161 -7.50 0.45 -34.06
N ASP A 162 -6.61 1.27 -34.64
CA ASP A 162 -6.75 1.77 -36.01
C ASP A 162 -5.75 1.14 -37.01
N LYS A 163 -4.89 0.23 -36.53
CA LYS A 163 -3.84 -0.50 -37.30
C LYS A 163 -2.87 0.39 -38.08
N VAL A 164 -2.93 1.70 -37.86
CA VAL A 164 -2.13 2.69 -38.58
C VAL A 164 -1.28 3.44 -37.57
N VAL A 165 -1.92 4.08 -36.60
CA VAL A 165 -1.31 4.79 -35.48
C VAL A 165 -1.31 3.92 -34.23
N ALA A 166 -2.42 3.23 -33.94
CA ALA A 166 -2.60 2.39 -32.77
C ALA A 166 -2.71 0.91 -33.17
N ALA A 167 -1.58 0.20 -33.19
CA ALA A 167 -1.57 -1.26 -33.25
C ALA A 167 -1.96 -1.87 -31.88
N CYS A 168 -2.24 -3.18 -31.83
CA CYS A 168 -2.73 -3.83 -30.61
C CYS A 168 -1.85 -3.60 -29.37
N ALA A 169 -0.53 -3.72 -29.53
CA ALA A 169 0.43 -3.46 -28.46
C ALA A 169 0.44 -1.99 -28.01
N THR A 170 0.21 -1.03 -28.92
CA THR A 170 0.10 0.38 -28.58
C THR A 170 -1.16 0.62 -27.74
N THR A 171 -2.30 0.05 -28.15
CA THR A 171 -3.56 0.16 -27.40
C THR A 171 -3.47 -0.51 -26.02
N ALA A 172 -2.75 -1.63 -25.92
CA ALA A 172 -2.49 -2.31 -24.65
C ALA A 172 -1.64 -1.45 -23.71
N VAL A 173 -0.53 -0.87 -24.20
CA VAL A 173 0.29 0.09 -23.44
C VAL A 173 -0.55 1.28 -23.00
N TRP A 174 -1.29 1.92 -23.91
CA TRP A 174 -2.17 3.05 -23.62
C TRP A 174 -3.19 2.71 -22.53
N THR A 175 -3.83 1.54 -22.62
CA THR A 175 -4.78 1.08 -21.59
C THR A 175 -4.08 0.86 -20.25
N ALA A 176 -2.88 0.29 -20.25
CA ALA A 176 -2.10 0.07 -19.03
C ALA A 176 -1.68 1.41 -18.39
N LEU A 177 -1.34 2.43 -19.18
CA LEU A 177 -1.05 3.78 -18.68
C LEU A 177 -2.28 4.43 -18.06
N HIS A 178 -3.46 4.28 -18.67
CA HIS A 178 -4.73 4.72 -18.09
C HIS A 178 -5.02 4.01 -16.77
N ALA A 179 -4.73 2.71 -16.66
CA ALA A 179 -4.95 1.92 -15.45
C ALA A 179 -3.91 2.12 -14.34
N PHE A 180 -2.70 2.59 -14.67
CA PHE A 180 -1.62 2.71 -13.71
C PHE A 180 -1.88 3.85 -12.70
N PRO A 181 -1.90 3.58 -11.38
CA PRO A 181 -2.29 4.57 -10.36
C PRO A 181 -1.28 5.71 -10.22
N GLY A 182 0.00 5.49 -10.57
CA GLY A 182 1.06 6.50 -10.49
C GLY A 182 1.05 7.54 -11.62
N ARG A 183 -0.01 7.58 -12.44
CA ARG A 183 -0.13 8.48 -13.60
C ARG A 183 -1.49 9.16 -13.60
N ASP A 184 -1.59 10.44 -13.94
CA ASP A 184 -2.89 11.09 -14.10
C ASP A 184 -3.56 10.62 -15.40
N VAL A 185 -4.86 10.30 -15.35
CA VAL A 185 -5.66 9.90 -16.52
C VAL A 185 -5.73 11.01 -17.59
N ARG A 186 -5.51 12.27 -17.19
CA ARG A 186 -5.45 13.43 -18.10
C ARG A 186 -4.09 13.61 -18.76
N SER A 187 -3.03 13.03 -18.20
CA SER A 187 -1.66 13.15 -18.68
C SER A 187 -1.17 11.90 -19.44
N VAL A 188 -2.06 10.98 -19.78
CA VAL A 188 -1.69 9.79 -20.57
C VAL A 188 -1.32 10.21 -21.98
N THR A 189 -0.19 9.74 -22.49
CA THR A 189 0.30 10.01 -23.84
C THR A 189 -0.61 9.39 -24.90
N SER A 190 -0.67 10.01 -26.08
CA SER A 190 -1.51 9.52 -27.17
C SER A 190 -0.92 8.27 -27.83
N CYS A 191 -1.69 7.58 -28.66
CA CYS A 191 -1.19 6.36 -29.31
C CYS A 191 -0.04 6.65 -30.27
N SER A 192 -0.10 7.75 -31.02
CA SER A 192 1.00 8.13 -31.92
C SER A 192 2.30 8.40 -31.17
N GLU A 193 2.25 9.04 -30.01
CA GLU A 193 3.43 9.26 -29.16
C GLU A 193 4.00 7.94 -28.64
N ILE A 194 3.12 7.04 -28.15
CA ILE A 194 3.52 5.70 -27.68
C ILE A 194 4.19 4.90 -28.79
N THR A 195 3.60 4.86 -29.99
CA THR A 195 4.18 4.14 -31.13
C THR A 195 5.50 4.76 -31.56
N THR A 196 5.60 6.09 -31.59
CA THR A 196 6.84 6.80 -31.92
C THR A 196 7.94 6.47 -30.91
N ALA A 197 7.62 6.48 -29.61
CA ALA A 197 8.53 6.09 -28.54
C ALA A 197 9.01 4.63 -28.68
N ALA A 198 8.11 3.73 -29.06
CA ALA A 198 8.39 2.31 -29.26
C ALA A 198 9.32 2.04 -30.47
N LEU A 199 9.21 2.85 -31.53
CA LEU A 199 9.99 2.70 -32.77
C LEU A 199 11.34 3.41 -32.72
N ASN A 200 11.47 4.47 -31.92
CA ASN A 200 12.72 5.23 -31.80
C ASN A 200 13.88 4.32 -31.34
N TYR A 201 14.95 4.28 -32.13
CA TYR A 201 16.23 3.58 -31.89
C TYR A 201 16.25 2.05 -32.11
N ALA A 202 15.28 1.46 -32.82
CA ALA A 202 15.38 0.05 -33.22
C ALA A 202 16.16 -0.09 -34.54
N ASP A 203 17.27 -0.84 -34.53
CA ASP A 203 18.19 -1.04 -35.68
C ASP A 203 17.53 -1.60 -36.95
N ASN A 204 16.34 -2.21 -36.82
CA ASN A 204 15.52 -2.76 -37.92
C ASN A 204 14.11 -2.14 -38.00
N SER A 205 13.88 -0.96 -37.40
CA SER A 205 12.58 -0.27 -37.55
C SER A 205 12.44 0.33 -38.95
N GLY A 206 11.58 -0.28 -39.78
CA GLY A 206 11.12 0.35 -41.00
C GLY A 206 10.50 1.72 -40.66
N ASN A 207 10.83 2.73 -41.46
CA ASN A 207 10.48 4.14 -41.22
C ASN A 207 8.98 4.34 -40.91
N GLY A 208 8.67 4.60 -39.63
CA GLY A 208 7.43 5.24 -39.18
C GLY A 208 6.12 4.51 -39.46
N PHE A 209 5.02 5.24 -39.23
CA PHE A 209 3.66 4.77 -39.49
C PHE A 209 3.44 4.41 -40.97
N PRO A 210 2.66 3.36 -41.29
CA PRO A 210 1.86 2.52 -40.41
C PRO A 210 2.67 1.41 -39.72
N ASN A 211 2.32 1.09 -38.47
CA ASN A 211 2.94 -0.04 -37.77
C ASN A 211 1.94 -1.20 -37.60
N ILE A 212 2.39 -2.41 -37.95
CA ILE A 212 1.53 -3.61 -37.99
C ILE A 212 1.51 -4.29 -36.61
N GLU A 213 2.65 -4.42 -35.92
CA GLU A 213 2.76 -5.04 -34.59
C GLU A 213 3.98 -4.46 -33.82
N LEU A 214 3.91 -4.39 -32.47
CA LEU A 214 5.10 -4.10 -31.64
C LEU A 214 5.64 -5.37 -30.99
N SER A 215 6.95 -5.52 -30.98
CA SER A 215 7.64 -6.56 -30.22
C SER A 215 7.60 -6.30 -28.71
N ASN A 216 7.90 -7.32 -27.92
CA ASN A 216 8.02 -7.16 -26.45
C ASN A 216 9.09 -6.12 -26.07
N GLU A 217 10.17 -5.99 -26.84
CA GLU A 217 11.22 -4.99 -26.61
C GLU A 217 10.70 -3.57 -26.89
N GLN A 218 9.87 -3.41 -27.92
CA GLN A 218 9.26 -2.12 -28.26
C GLN A 218 8.18 -1.69 -27.25
N ILE A 219 7.40 -2.64 -26.70
CA ILE A 219 6.49 -2.38 -25.57
C ILE A 219 7.27 -1.86 -24.36
N GLN A 220 8.36 -2.54 -24.03
CA GLN A 220 9.24 -2.18 -22.92
C GLN A 220 9.86 -0.79 -23.13
N ARG A 221 10.32 -0.50 -24.35
CA ARG A 221 10.88 0.80 -24.72
C ARG A 221 9.88 1.93 -24.56
N ALA A 222 8.63 1.73 -24.98
CA ALA A 222 7.58 2.71 -24.75
C ALA A 222 7.44 3.01 -23.24
N LEU A 223 7.38 1.97 -22.39
CA LEU A 223 7.29 2.15 -20.94
C LEU A 223 8.51 2.85 -20.32
N ASP A 224 9.72 2.64 -20.87
CA ASP A 224 10.93 3.35 -20.44
C ASP A 224 10.86 4.86 -20.73
N VAL A 225 10.39 5.24 -21.92
CA VAL A 225 10.19 6.65 -22.30
C VAL A 225 9.15 7.31 -21.39
N GLU A 226 8.15 6.54 -20.97
CA GLU A 226 7.15 6.97 -20.00
C GLU A 226 7.68 7.11 -18.55
N GLY A 227 8.98 6.83 -18.33
CA GLY A 227 9.63 6.93 -17.03
C GLY A 227 9.19 5.87 -16.03
N LEU A 228 8.59 4.77 -16.51
CA LEU A 228 8.15 3.65 -15.70
C LEU A 228 9.23 2.57 -15.61
N ARG A 229 9.01 1.61 -14.71
CA ARG A 229 9.67 0.32 -14.74
C ARG A 229 8.66 -0.75 -15.09
N TYR A 230 9.15 -1.93 -15.44
CA TYR A 230 8.30 -3.05 -15.78
C TYR A 230 8.96 -4.36 -15.39
N HIS A 231 8.13 -5.38 -15.20
CA HIS A 231 8.56 -6.74 -14.88
C HIS A 231 8.02 -7.68 -15.95
N ALA A 232 8.90 -8.02 -16.90
CA ALA A 232 8.58 -8.96 -17.96
C ALA A 232 8.76 -10.41 -17.48
N THR A 233 7.77 -11.27 -17.69
CA THR A 233 7.83 -12.69 -17.31
C THR A 233 7.43 -13.56 -18.49
N LYS A 234 8.24 -14.57 -18.81
CA LYS A 234 7.89 -15.61 -19.78
C LYS A 234 6.91 -16.59 -19.13
N LEU A 235 5.78 -16.83 -19.77
CA LEU A 235 4.67 -17.60 -19.20
C LEU A 235 4.65 -19.07 -19.62
N LYS A 236 5.37 -19.43 -20.68
CA LYS A 236 5.36 -20.76 -21.29
C LYS A 236 5.59 -21.91 -20.31
N ASP A 237 6.50 -21.73 -19.35
CA ASP A 237 6.93 -22.78 -18.40
C ASP A 237 6.28 -22.61 -17.01
N LEU A 238 5.31 -21.70 -16.88
CA LEU A 238 4.64 -21.41 -15.62
C LEU A 238 3.25 -22.05 -15.59
N SER A 239 2.83 -22.50 -14.41
CA SER A 239 1.53 -23.16 -14.23
C SER A 239 0.37 -22.16 -14.24
N ALA A 240 -0.83 -22.66 -14.51
CA ALA A 240 -2.07 -21.88 -14.40
C ALA A 240 -2.29 -21.32 -12.98
N ASP A 241 -1.84 -22.05 -11.94
CA ASP A 241 -1.94 -21.63 -10.54
C ASP A 241 -0.99 -20.49 -10.23
N TRP A 242 0.26 -20.59 -10.73
CA TRP A 242 1.22 -19.49 -10.63
C TRP A 242 0.65 -18.23 -11.29
N PHE A 243 0.08 -18.37 -12.49
CA PHE A 243 -0.50 -17.26 -13.21
C PHE A 243 -1.71 -16.67 -12.46
N ALA A 244 -2.57 -17.50 -11.88
CA ALA A 244 -3.68 -17.01 -11.06
C ALA A 244 -3.19 -16.17 -9.85
N HIS A 245 -2.16 -16.63 -9.13
CA HIS A 245 -1.54 -15.84 -8.05
C HIS A 245 -0.90 -14.55 -8.57
N TYR A 246 -0.23 -14.61 -9.73
CA TYR A 246 0.35 -13.44 -10.39
C TYR A 246 -0.72 -12.41 -10.74
N VAL A 247 -1.85 -12.83 -11.34
CA VAL A 247 -2.99 -11.97 -11.66
C VAL A 247 -3.52 -11.30 -10.40
N THR A 248 -3.82 -12.10 -9.36
CA THR A 248 -4.32 -11.59 -8.09
C THR A 248 -3.38 -10.53 -7.51
N ALA A 249 -2.09 -10.84 -7.42
CA ALA A 249 -1.12 -9.95 -6.79
C ALA A 249 -1.04 -8.59 -7.48
N HIS A 250 -0.99 -8.55 -8.82
CA HIS A 250 -0.90 -7.31 -9.55
C HIS A 250 -2.22 -6.53 -9.54
N VAL A 251 -3.35 -7.20 -9.80
CA VAL A 251 -4.67 -6.55 -9.80
C VAL A 251 -5.01 -6.00 -8.41
N ASP A 252 -4.72 -6.75 -7.34
CA ASP A 252 -4.91 -6.27 -5.97
C ASP A 252 -4.02 -5.08 -5.62
N SER A 253 -2.86 -4.97 -6.26
CA SER A 253 -1.96 -3.81 -6.18
C SER A 253 -2.37 -2.63 -7.07
N ASN A 254 -3.51 -2.73 -7.78
CA ASN A 254 -3.92 -1.79 -8.83
C ASN A 254 -2.89 -1.67 -9.97
N VAL A 255 -2.09 -2.71 -10.20
CA VAL A 255 -1.09 -2.76 -11.26
C VAL A 255 -1.68 -3.49 -12.46
N PRO A 256 -1.86 -2.82 -13.61
CA PRO A 256 -2.28 -3.49 -14.83
C PRO A 256 -1.15 -4.37 -15.39
N VAL A 257 -1.54 -5.41 -16.09
CA VAL A 257 -0.60 -6.34 -16.76
C VAL A 257 -0.91 -6.38 -18.24
N ILE A 258 0.08 -6.08 -19.06
CA ILE A 258 0.02 -6.31 -20.51
C ILE A 258 0.37 -7.78 -20.76
N LEU A 259 -0.45 -8.48 -21.53
CA LEU A 259 -0.23 -9.87 -21.93
C LEU A 259 -0.08 -9.92 -23.44
N THR A 260 0.97 -10.58 -23.91
CA THR A 260 1.19 -10.88 -25.33
C THR A 260 1.15 -12.38 -25.56
N GLY A 261 0.64 -12.79 -26.72
CA GLY A 261 0.58 -14.20 -27.11
C GLY A 261 -0.13 -14.43 -28.43
N MET A 262 -0.35 -15.70 -28.76
CA MET A 262 -0.97 -16.10 -30.03
C MET A 262 -2.46 -16.42 -29.86
N VAL A 263 -3.30 -15.84 -30.70
CA VAL A 263 -4.75 -16.07 -30.71
C VAL A 263 -5.11 -17.22 -31.66
N TYR A 264 -6.02 -18.07 -31.20
CA TYR A 264 -6.59 -19.17 -31.97
C TYR A 264 -8.12 -19.08 -31.99
N GLY A 265 -8.70 -19.08 -33.19
CA GLY A 265 -10.15 -19.17 -33.37
C GLY A 265 -10.66 -20.58 -33.08
N LEU A 266 -11.87 -20.67 -32.52
CA LEU A 266 -12.54 -21.95 -32.23
C LEU A 266 -13.82 -22.09 -33.05
N GLU A 267 -13.81 -23.02 -34.00
CA GLU A 267 -14.99 -23.39 -34.77
C GLU A 267 -15.30 -24.89 -34.64
N ARG A 268 -16.54 -25.28 -34.92
CA ARG A 268 -16.93 -26.69 -34.92
C ARG A 268 -16.97 -27.18 -36.36
N GLY A 269 -16.01 -28.04 -36.70
CA GLY A 269 -15.96 -28.71 -37.99
C GLY A 269 -16.97 -29.86 -38.11
N VAL A 270 -16.96 -30.49 -39.28
CA VAL A 270 -17.76 -31.69 -39.58
C VAL A 270 -17.45 -32.79 -38.56
N GLY A 271 -18.48 -33.42 -37.99
CA GLY A 271 -18.33 -34.46 -36.96
C GLY A 271 -18.16 -33.95 -35.52
N ARG A 272 -18.45 -32.66 -35.25
CA ARG A 272 -18.29 -32.01 -33.93
C ARG A 272 -16.84 -31.95 -33.43
N ARG A 273 -15.86 -32.11 -34.31
CA ARG A 273 -14.45 -31.86 -33.96
C ARG A 273 -14.20 -30.36 -33.78
N TRP A 274 -13.26 -29.98 -32.93
CA TRP A 274 -12.77 -28.60 -32.92
C TRP A 274 -11.88 -28.36 -34.14
N ASP A 275 -12.22 -27.31 -34.89
CA ASP A 275 -11.31 -26.71 -35.86
C ASP A 275 -10.64 -25.51 -35.18
N VAL A 276 -9.30 -25.55 -35.14
CA VAL A 276 -8.48 -24.59 -34.39
C VAL A 276 -7.62 -23.83 -35.38
N GLU A 277 -8.03 -22.60 -35.68
CA GLU A 277 -7.36 -21.76 -36.66
C GLU A 277 -6.40 -20.80 -35.95
N LYS A 278 -5.11 -20.91 -36.23
CA LYS A 278 -4.12 -19.93 -35.76
C LYS A 278 -4.39 -18.58 -36.44
N LYS A 279 -4.67 -17.54 -35.66
CA LYS A 279 -4.95 -16.19 -36.17
C LYS A 279 -3.66 -15.37 -36.26
N ALA A 280 -3.32 -14.64 -35.21
CA ALA A 280 -2.16 -13.75 -35.17
C ALA A 280 -1.67 -13.54 -33.73
N GLY A 281 -0.52 -12.87 -33.60
CA GLY A 281 -0.07 -12.32 -32.33
C GLY A 281 -1.03 -11.23 -31.85
N HIS A 282 -1.22 -11.13 -30.54
CA HIS A 282 -2.08 -10.11 -29.96
C HIS A 282 -1.57 -9.65 -28.60
N ALA A 283 -1.89 -8.40 -28.27
CA ALA A 283 -1.59 -7.79 -26.98
C ALA A 283 -2.88 -7.28 -26.34
N ILE A 284 -3.08 -7.62 -25.07
CA ILE A 284 -4.24 -7.19 -24.27
C ILE A 284 -3.78 -6.68 -22.91
N THR A 285 -4.62 -5.88 -22.26
CA THR A 285 -4.35 -5.39 -20.91
C THR A 285 -5.33 -5.99 -19.94
N MET A 286 -4.82 -6.79 -19.01
CA MET A 286 -5.57 -7.39 -17.93
C MET A 286 -5.80 -6.37 -16.82
N LEU A 287 -7.06 -6.29 -16.36
CA LEU A 287 -7.54 -5.29 -15.42
C LEU A 287 -8.34 -5.89 -14.28
N GLY A 288 -8.59 -7.19 -14.25
CA GLY A 288 -9.38 -7.78 -13.18
C GLY A 288 -9.43 -9.29 -13.19
N TYR A 289 -10.03 -9.83 -12.14
CA TYR A 289 -10.34 -11.25 -11.99
C TYR A 289 -11.59 -11.48 -11.13
N ASP A 290 -12.18 -12.67 -11.26
CA ASP A 290 -13.21 -13.21 -10.36
C ASP A 290 -12.94 -14.70 -10.17
N PHE A 291 -12.49 -15.05 -8.95
CA PHE A 291 -12.09 -16.40 -8.56
C PHE A 291 -13.02 -17.04 -7.53
N ARG A 292 -14.22 -16.47 -7.34
CA ARG A 292 -15.26 -17.08 -6.50
C ARG A 292 -15.66 -18.45 -7.02
N GLU A 293 -16.03 -19.33 -6.08
CA GLU A 293 -16.61 -20.65 -6.38
C GLU A 293 -15.72 -21.50 -7.32
N GLY A 294 -14.39 -21.32 -7.25
CA GLY A 294 -13.44 -22.01 -8.11
C GLY A 294 -13.44 -21.54 -9.57
N SER A 295 -14.14 -20.44 -9.88
CA SER A 295 -13.99 -19.75 -11.16
C SER A 295 -12.55 -19.28 -11.33
N ARG A 296 -12.08 -19.19 -12.57
CA ARG A 296 -10.77 -18.58 -12.89
C ARG A 296 -10.92 -17.51 -13.95
N SER A 297 -11.88 -16.62 -13.73
CA SER A 297 -12.21 -15.58 -14.70
C SER A 297 -11.26 -14.41 -14.59
N ILE A 298 -10.85 -13.86 -15.72
CA ILE A 298 -10.10 -12.62 -15.82
C ILE A 298 -10.89 -11.60 -16.65
N TYR A 299 -10.69 -10.32 -16.35
CA TYR A 299 -11.23 -9.20 -17.10
C TYR A 299 -10.10 -8.43 -17.76
N MET A 300 -10.28 -8.09 -19.03
CA MET A 300 -9.25 -7.45 -19.85
C MET A 300 -9.87 -6.44 -20.81
N HIS A 301 -9.07 -5.50 -21.27
CA HIS A 301 -9.38 -4.73 -22.46
C HIS A 301 -8.71 -5.43 -23.64
N ASP A 302 -9.53 -5.79 -24.62
CA ASP A 302 -9.12 -6.30 -25.92
C ASP A 302 -9.72 -5.38 -26.99
N ASP A 303 -8.87 -4.72 -27.76
CA ASP A 303 -9.26 -3.74 -28.77
C ASP A 303 -10.11 -4.32 -29.93
N ARG A 304 -10.11 -5.65 -30.09
CA ARG A 304 -10.94 -6.39 -31.06
C ARG A 304 -12.34 -6.64 -30.52
N LEU A 305 -12.53 -6.54 -29.20
CA LEU A 305 -13.77 -6.90 -28.52
C LEU A 305 -14.38 -5.71 -27.80
N GLY A 306 -13.82 -5.25 -26.68
CA GLY A 306 -14.46 -4.23 -25.87
C GLY A 306 -13.88 -4.07 -24.46
N PRO A 307 -14.39 -3.10 -23.69
CA PRO A 307 -13.97 -2.84 -22.32
C PRO A 307 -14.37 -4.00 -21.39
N TYR A 308 -13.46 -4.38 -20.49
CA TYR A 308 -13.65 -5.48 -19.54
C TYR A 308 -14.21 -6.78 -20.16
N ALA A 309 -13.73 -7.15 -21.36
CA ALA A 309 -13.91 -8.48 -21.94
C ALA A 309 -13.48 -9.57 -20.95
N ARG A 310 -14.17 -10.72 -20.97
CA ARG A 310 -13.92 -11.81 -20.04
C ARG A 310 -13.20 -12.96 -20.72
N ALA A 311 -12.18 -13.47 -20.05
CA ALA A 311 -11.58 -14.75 -20.36
C ALA A 311 -11.57 -15.66 -19.12
N GLN A 312 -11.29 -16.95 -19.30
CA GLN A 312 -11.06 -17.90 -18.21
C GLN A 312 -9.73 -18.62 -18.39
N ILE A 313 -8.99 -18.77 -17.29
CA ILE A 313 -7.79 -19.59 -17.23
C ILE A 313 -8.22 -21.06 -17.21
N VAL A 314 -7.92 -21.79 -18.27
CA VAL A 314 -8.28 -23.21 -18.43
C VAL A 314 -7.11 -23.99 -19.01
N SER A 315 -7.00 -25.28 -18.66
CA SER A 315 -6.08 -26.15 -19.39
C SER A 315 -6.59 -26.36 -20.82
N LEU A 316 -5.67 -26.41 -21.79
CA LEU A 316 -6.04 -26.61 -23.19
C LEU A 316 -6.74 -27.95 -23.39
N LYS A 317 -6.32 -28.97 -22.64
CA LYS A 317 -6.99 -30.29 -22.58
C LYS A 317 -8.46 -30.19 -22.15
N ARG A 318 -8.79 -29.34 -21.18
CA ARG A 318 -10.18 -29.13 -20.76
C ARG A 318 -11.01 -28.42 -21.83
N LEU A 319 -10.38 -27.54 -22.62
CA LEU A 319 -11.02 -26.77 -23.68
C LEU A 319 -11.29 -27.61 -24.94
N LEU A 320 -10.28 -28.32 -25.43
CA LEU A 320 -10.33 -29.05 -26.71
C LEU A 320 -10.61 -30.56 -26.54
N GLY A 321 -10.43 -31.13 -25.35
CA GLY A 321 -10.64 -32.55 -25.11
C GLY A 321 -9.68 -33.42 -25.93
N ALA A 322 -10.22 -34.40 -26.66
CA ALA A 322 -9.44 -35.30 -27.51
C ALA A 322 -8.76 -34.60 -28.70
N ASP A 323 -9.20 -33.39 -29.06
CA ASP A 323 -8.63 -32.59 -30.16
C ASP A 323 -7.40 -31.77 -29.76
N THR A 324 -6.98 -31.88 -28.49
CA THR A 324 -5.81 -31.17 -27.99
C THR A 324 -4.53 -31.68 -28.69
N PRO A 325 -3.68 -30.80 -29.23
CA PRO A 325 -2.39 -31.23 -29.78
C PRO A 325 -1.50 -31.85 -28.70
N GLN A 326 -0.87 -32.99 -28.99
CA GLN A 326 -0.06 -33.73 -28.01
C GLN A 326 1.06 -32.86 -27.40
N ALA A 327 1.67 -31.98 -28.19
CA ALA A 327 2.73 -31.07 -27.76
C ALA A 327 2.26 -29.96 -26.79
N MET A 328 0.94 -29.77 -26.61
CA MET A 328 0.34 -28.72 -25.79
C MET A 328 -0.64 -29.27 -24.74
N MET A 329 -0.55 -30.57 -24.41
CA MET A 329 -1.46 -31.22 -23.46
C MET A 329 -1.46 -30.57 -22.07
N ASP A 330 -0.29 -30.12 -21.62
CA ASP A 330 -0.09 -29.49 -20.32
C ASP A 330 -0.20 -27.96 -20.36
N ALA A 331 -0.44 -27.38 -21.55
CA ALA A 331 -0.58 -25.94 -21.70
C ALA A 331 -1.90 -25.45 -21.07
N TRP A 332 -1.85 -24.24 -20.53
CA TRP A 332 -3.03 -23.48 -20.15
C TRP A 332 -3.21 -22.28 -21.08
N VAL A 333 -4.45 -21.85 -21.24
CA VAL A 333 -4.85 -20.77 -22.15
C VAL A 333 -5.87 -19.86 -21.49
N LEU A 334 -6.05 -18.69 -22.08
CA LEU A 334 -7.13 -17.78 -21.76
C LEU A 334 -8.27 -18.00 -22.77
N ALA A 335 -9.30 -18.74 -22.37
CA ALA A 335 -10.48 -18.96 -23.19
C ALA A 335 -11.36 -17.71 -23.18
N ILE A 336 -11.64 -17.12 -24.33
CA ILE A 336 -12.29 -15.80 -24.46
C ILE A 336 -13.77 -15.96 -24.82
N TYR A 337 -14.63 -15.30 -24.05
CA TYR A 337 -16.08 -15.43 -24.15
C TYR A 337 -16.72 -14.20 -24.76
N LYS A 338 -17.72 -14.41 -25.61
CA LYS A 338 -18.60 -13.35 -26.10
C LYS A 338 -19.67 -13.02 -25.08
N ARG A 339 -20.18 -11.80 -25.20
CA ARG A 339 -21.34 -11.32 -24.44
C ARG A 339 -22.62 -11.73 -25.17
N SER A 340 -23.53 -12.39 -24.47
CA SER A 340 -24.85 -12.72 -25.03
C SER A 340 -25.81 -11.52 -24.97
N ASP A 341 -26.95 -11.64 -25.67
CA ASP A 341 -27.95 -10.57 -25.76
C ASP A 341 -28.77 -10.39 -24.47
N SER A 342 -28.68 -11.36 -23.54
CA SER A 342 -29.30 -11.32 -22.22
C SER A 342 -28.37 -10.77 -21.13
N GLY A 343 -27.17 -10.29 -21.49
CA GLY A 343 -26.18 -9.77 -20.53
C GLY A 343 -25.35 -10.85 -19.82
N VAL A 344 -25.65 -12.13 -20.05
CA VAL A 344 -24.83 -13.23 -19.53
C VAL A 344 -23.68 -13.51 -20.50
N TRP A 345 -22.54 -13.99 -19.99
CA TRP A 345 -21.48 -14.50 -20.86
C TRP A 345 -21.94 -15.77 -21.58
N GLU A 346 -21.58 -15.91 -22.85
CA GLU A 346 -21.88 -17.14 -23.59
C GLU A 346 -21.25 -18.35 -22.90
N LYS A 347 -21.88 -19.53 -23.02
CA LYS A 347 -21.40 -20.76 -22.35
C LYS A 347 -20.11 -21.30 -22.96
N ARG A 348 -19.84 -20.98 -24.23
CA ARG A 348 -18.69 -21.48 -24.98
C ARG A 348 -17.77 -20.32 -25.35
N PRO A 349 -16.45 -20.50 -25.24
CA PRO A 349 -15.51 -19.54 -25.79
C PRO A 349 -15.51 -19.64 -27.32
N HIS A 350 -15.19 -18.51 -27.95
CA HIS A 350 -15.12 -18.40 -29.42
C HIS A 350 -13.69 -18.35 -29.94
N GLU A 351 -12.74 -18.02 -29.07
CA GLU A 351 -11.31 -18.02 -29.34
C GLU A 351 -10.58 -18.27 -28.01
N PHE A 352 -9.29 -18.57 -28.09
CA PHE A 352 -8.41 -18.56 -26.94
C PHE A 352 -7.09 -17.86 -27.26
N LEU A 353 -6.51 -17.23 -26.24
CA LEU A 353 -5.15 -16.69 -26.28
C LEU A 353 -4.22 -17.68 -25.58
N LEU A 354 -3.15 -18.09 -26.26
CA LEU A 354 -2.02 -18.79 -25.67
C LEU A 354 -1.00 -17.73 -25.23
N PRO A 355 -0.92 -17.41 -23.92
CA PRO A 355 -0.09 -16.31 -23.46
C PRO A 355 1.38 -16.70 -23.42
N GLU A 356 2.25 -15.79 -23.88
CA GLU A 356 3.69 -16.03 -24.00
C GLU A 356 4.49 -15.17 -23.02
N VAL A 357 4.16 -13.89 -22.91
CA VAL A 357 4.84 -12.94 -22.03
C VAL A 357 3.82 -12.06 -21.31
N SER A 358 4.07 -11.81 -20.02
CA SER A 358 3.44 -10.74 -19.28
C SER A 358 4.41 -9.59 -19.04
N VAL A 359 3.90 -8.35 -19.04
CA VAL A 359 4.62 -7.15 -18.68
C VAL A 359 3.79 -6.41 -17.64
N ALA A 360 4.18 -6.51 -16.37
CA ALA A 360 3.56 -5.77 -15.28
C ALA A 360 4.24 -4.40 -15.13
N LEU A 361 3.45 -3.33 -15.11
CA LEU A 361 3.95 -1.98 -14.91
C LEU A 361 4.39 -1.77 -13.46
N ALA A 362 5.40 -0.95 -13.24
CA ALA A 362 5.88 -0.63 -11.90
C ALA A 362 6.34 0.83 -11.81
N ASP A 363 6.24 1.39 -10.61
CA ASP A 363 6.86 2.68 -10.30
C ASP A 363 8.38 2.59 -10.48
N LYS A 364 9.02 3.70 -10.84
CA LYS A 364 10.48 3.76 -11.06
C LYS A 364 11.33 3.28 -9.88
N LYS A 365 10.77 3.31 -8.66
CA LYS A 365 11.41 2.82 -7.44
C LYS A 365 11.01 1.38 -7.08
N ALA A 366 10.09 0.72 -7.76
CA ALA A 366 9.70 -0.67 -7.49
C ALA A 366 10.39 -1.63 -8.48
N ARG A 367 11.62 -2.03 -8.15
CA ARG A 367 12.53 -2.79 -9.03
C ARG A 367 12.57 -4.29 -8.78
N LEU A 368 12.05 -4.76 -7.65
CA LEU A 368 12.03 -6.18 -7.33
C LEU A 368 10.85 -6.87 -8.03
N ALA A 369 11.13 -7.88 -8.86
CA ALA A 369 10.09 -8.62 -9.56
C ALA A 369 9.24 -9.48 -8.61
N TYR A 370 7.95 -9.62 -8.95
CA TYR A 370 6.98 -10.45 -8.22
C TYR A 370 7.50 -11.87 -7.93
N THR A 371 8.24 -12.48 -8.87
CA THR A 371 8.78 -13.83 -8.72
C THR A 371 9.57 -14.02 -7.44
N TYR A 372 10.32 -13.00 -6.98
CA TYR A 372 11.04 -13.09 -5.71
C TYR A 372 10.07 -13.15 -4.52
N ALA A 373 9.04 -12.31 -4.50
CA ALA A 373 8.03 -12.34 -3.44
C ALA A 373 7.27 -13.68 -3.44
N TYR A 374 6.85 -14.16 -4.61
CA TYR A 374 6.15 -15.43 -4.76
C TYR A 374 7.00 -16.62 -4.29
N LYS A 375 8.23 -16.75 -4.81
CA LYS A 375 9.10 -17.87 -4.41
C LYS A 375 9.50 -17.79 -2.94
N THR A 376 9.62 -16.59 -2.37
CA THR A 376 9.81 -16.42 -0.92
C THR A 376 8.59 -16.94 -0.15
N ALA A 377 7.39 -16.55 -0.57
CA ALA A 377 6.15 -16.96 0.09
C ALA A 377 5.96 -18.49 0.01
N GLU A 378 6.15 -19.08 -1.17
CA GLU A 378 6.03 -20.53 -1.38
C GLU A 378 7.06 -21.30 -0.56
N ARG A 379 8.32 -20.86 -0.55
CA ARG A 379 9.37 -21.51 0.23
C ARG A 379 9.07 -21.48 1.73
N ILE A 380 8.59 -20.35 2.25
CA ILE A 380 8.14 -20.23 3.66
C ILE A 380 6.94 -21.13 3.91
N LYS A 381 5.95 -21.13 3.00
CA LYS A 381 4.75 -21.98 3.09
C LYS A 381 5.11 -23.46 3.11
N GLU A 382 6.01 -23.92 2.26
CA GLU A 382 6.48 -25.30 2.22
C GLU A 382 7.10 -25.74 3.55
N GLU A 383 8.00 -24.94 4.14
CA GLU A 383 8.57 -25.26 5.45
C GLU A 383 7.51 -25.21 6.55
N MET A 384 6.66 -24.19 6.52
CA MET A 384 5.64 -24.02 7.54
C MET A 384 4.61 -25.15 7.50
N ASP A 385 4.17 -25.62 6.33
CA ASP A 385 3.23 -26.73 6.21
C ASP A 385 3.81 -28.03 6.79
N LYS A 386 5.10 -28.31 6.58
CA LYS A 386 5.80 -29.47 7.18
C LYS A 386 5.72 -29.44 8.70
N TRP A 387 5.98 -28.28 9.31
CA TRP A 387 5.99 -28.14 10.77
C TRP A 387 4.60 -28.04 11.36
N MET A 388 3.71 -27.26 10.75
CA MET A 388 2.32 -27.14 11.17
C MET A 388 1.61 -28.49 11.13
N THR A 389 1.91 -29.37 10.18
CA THR A 389 1.37 -30.74 10.18
C THR A 389 1.77 -31.51 11.44
N LYS A 390 3.04 -31.44 11.86
CA LYS A 390 3.52 -32.09 13.10
C LYS A 390 2.93 -31.43 14.34
N LEU A 391 2.91 -30.11 14.39
CA LEU A 391 2.42 -29.32 15.52
C LEU A 391 0.90 -29.52 15.71
N CYS A 392 0.12 -29.57 14.63
CA CYS A 392 -1.31 -29.86 14.69
C CYS A 392 -1.57 -31.25 15.32
N ALA A 393 -0.77 -32.26 14.97
CA ALA A 393 -0.89 -33.59 15.56
C ALA A 393 -0.55 -33.60 17.06
N VAL A 394 0.51 -32.90 17.47
CA VAL A 394 0.93 -32.81 18.88
C VAL A 394 -0.04 -31.97 19.72
N LEU A 395 -0.50 -30.84 19.19
CA LEU A 395 -1.39 -29.89 19.85
C LEU A 395 -2.88 -30.26 19.67
N LYS A 396 -3.19 -31.34 18.93
CA LYS A 396 -4.56 -31.77 18.57
C LYS A 396 -5.42 -30.63 18.02
N ILE A 397 -4.83 -29.85 17.12
CA ILE A 397 -5.52 -28.78 16.39
C ILE A 397 -5.88 -29.30 15.01
N ASP A 398 -7.07 -28.96 14.52
CA ASP A 398 -7.44 -29.26 13.15
C ASP A 398 -6.51 -28.54 12.15
N LYS A 399 -5.94 -29.32 11.24
CA LYS A 399 -5.10 -28.77 10.17
C LYS A 399 -5.97 -27.91 9.25
N GLN A 400 -5.62 -26.64 9.10
CA GLN A 400 -6.24 -25.73 8.15
C GLN A 400 -5.35 -25.55 6.91
N PRO A 401 -5.92 -25.15 5.76
CA PRO A 401 -5.12 -24.82 4.60
C PRO A 401 -4.25 -23.59 4.89
N LEU A 402 -2.97 -23.70 4.53
CA LEU A 402 -2.03 -22.59 4.62
C LEU A 402 -1.97 -21.84 3.28
N ASN A 403 -2.36 -20.58 3.30
CA ASN A 403 -2.39 -19.70 2.14
C ASN A 403 -1.56 -18.45 2.35
N HIS A 404 -1.27 -17.76 1.24
CA HIS A 404 -0.61 -16.47 1.28
C HIS A 404 -1.22 -15.52 0.24
N ALA A 405 -1.21 -14.22 0.53
CA ALA A 405 -1.63 -13.16 -0.38
C ALA A 405 -0.48 -12.17 -0.55
N ILE A 406 -0.19 -11.79 -1.80
CA ILE A 406 0.94 -10.92 -2.15
C ILE A 406 0.39 -9.64 -2.79
N GLN A 407 0.88 -8.49 -2.33
CA GLN A 407 0.54 -7.19 -2.89
C GLN A 407 1.78 -6.28 -2.92
N LEU A 408 1.94 -5.50 -3.98
CA LEU A 408 2.86 -4.38 -4.02
C LEU A 408 2.16 -3.16 -3.43
N VAL A 409 2.70 -2.66 -2.33
CA VAL A 409 2.11 -1.56 -1.57
C VAL A 409 3.16 -0.49 -1.28
N THR A 410 2.70 0.74 -1.08
CA THR A 410 3.52 1.78 -0.49
C THR A 410 3.71 1.54 1.00
N VAL A 411 4.75 2.14 1.59
CA VAL A 411 5.00 2.15 3.03
C VAL A 411 3.79 2.68 3.83
N SER A 412 3.05 3.63 3.27
CA SER A 412 1.84 4.17 3.91
C SER A 412 0.74 3.12 3.98
N GLU A 413 0.44 2.47 2.86
CA GLU A 413 -0.58 1.41 2.78
C GLU A 413 -0.21 0.19 3.64
N ALA A 414 1.06 -0.23 3.62
CA ALA A 414 1.57 -1.31 4.47
C ALA A 414 1.33 -1.01 5.96
N ARG A 415 1.57 0.24 6.38
CA ARG A 415 1.40 0.69 7.77
C ARG A 415 -0.06 0.87 8.17
N GLN A 416 -0.95 1.30 7.27
CA GLN A 416 -2.38 1.46 7.57
C GLN A 416 -3.02 0.16 8.07
N GLY A 417 -2.73 -0.96 7.41
CA GLY A 417 -3.24 -2.28 7.84
C GLY A 417 -2.70 -2.75 9.19
N ILE A 418 -1.48 -2.36 9.55
CA ILE A 418 -0.86 -2.63 10.86
C ILE A 418 -1.46 -1.71 11.93
N LEU A 419 -1.63 -0.41 11.60
CA LEU A 419 -2.17 0.59 12.50
C LEU A 419 -3.59 0.23 12.95
N ALA A 420 -4.44 -0.19 12.00
CA ALA A 420 -5.84 -0.55 12.23
C ALA A 420 -6.03 -1.86 13.03
N HIS A 421 -5.01 -2.71 13.14
CA HIS A 421 -5.12 -3.99 13.85
C HIS A 421 -4.86 -3.83 15.35
N ASP A 422 -5.79 -4.30 16.19
CA ASP A 422 -5.62 -4.38 17.63
C ASP A 422 -5.68 -5.84 18.09
N ALA A 423 -4.61 -6.32 18.74
CA ALA A 423 -4.54 -7.68 19.27
C ALA A 423 -5.03 -7.77 20.72
N SER A 424 -5.42 -6.67 21.36
CA SER A 424 -5.85 -6.64 22.77
C SER A 424 -7.09 -7.51 23.02
N SER A 425 -7.94 -7.70 22.01
CA SER A 425 -9.09 -8.60 22.09
C SER A 425 -8.71 -10.09 22.16
N GLN A 426 -7.42 -10.42 22.00
CA GLN A 426 -6.92 -11.80 22.08
C GLN A 426 -6.47 -12.16 23.51
N VAL A 427 -6.46 -11.22 24.46
CA VAL A 427 -6.13 -11.52 25.87
C VAL A 427 -7.05 -12.60 26.40
N GLY A 428 -6.47 -13.61 27.05
CA GLY A 428 -7.21 -14.77 27.57
C GLY A 428 -7.49 -15.85 26.52
N ASN A 429 -7.12 -15.65 25.24
CA ASN A 429 -7.12 -16.75 24.28
C ASN A 429 -6.10 -17.80 24.73
N ILE A 430 -6.56 -19.04 24.83
CA ILE A 430 -5.78 -20.18 25.30
C ILE A 430 -5.82 -21.28 24.25
N LEU A 431 -4.65 -21.80 23.92
CA LEU A 431 -4.47 -23.06 23.26
C LEU A 431 -3.90 -24.06 24.28
N GLU A 432 -4.71 -25.03 24.72
CA GLU A 432 -4.33 -26.01 25.74
C GLU A 432 -4.59 -27.43 25.23
N ASN A 433 -3.55 -28.26 25.23
CA ASN A 433 -3.67 -29.69 24.97
C ASN A 433 -2.57 -30.48 25.70
N GLY A 434 -2.97 -31.23 26.72
CA GLY A 434 -2.06 -32.00 27.56
C GLY A 434 -1.05 -31.09 28.28
N PRO A 435 0.28 -31.32 28.16
CA PRO A 435 1.29 -30.48 28.80
C PRO A 435 1.53 -29.15 28.08
N PHE A 436 0.95 -28.94 26.90
CA PHE A 436 1.17 -27.74 26.10
C PHE A 436 0.06 -26.72 26.35
N ARG A 437 0.43 -25.57 26.91
CA ARG A 437 -0.48 -24.43 27.12
C ARG A 437 0.17 -23.16 26.58
N ILE A 438 -0.50 -22.51 25.63
CA ILE A 438 -0.13 -21.20 25.10
C ILE A 438 -1.27 -20.26 25.42
N GLU A 439 -1.00 -19.26 26.25
CA GLU A 439 -1.97 -18.26 26.67
C GLU A 439 -1.48 -16.87 26.28
N VAL A 440 -2.40 -16.07 25.76
CA VAL A 440 -2.17 -14.66 25.48
C VAL A 440 -2.45 -13.86 26.74
N GLY A 441 -1.40 -13.57 27.51
CA GLY A 441 -1.47 -12.69 28.68
C GLY A 441 -1.06 -11.24 28.37
N ASP A 442 -1.14 -10.39 29.39
CA ASP A 442 -0.83 -8.96 29.28
C ASP A 442 0.61 -8.69 28.83
N GLN A 443 1.56 -9.51 29.28
CA GLN A 443 2.96 -9.38 28.88
C GLN A 443 3.14 -9.63 27.38
N GLN A 444 2.37 -10.55 26.81
CA GLN A 444 2.39 -10.89 25.40
C GLN A 444 1.82 -9.74 24.55
N ILE A 445 0.75 -9.09 25.02
CA ILE A 445 0.19 -7.89 24.39
C ILE A 445 1.16 -6.72 24.46
N GLU A 446 1.76 -6.47 25.62
CA GLU A 446 2.71 -5.36 25.79
C GLU A 446 3.89 -5.51 24.82
N ARG A 447 4.46 -6.73 24.71
CA ARG A 447 5.51 -7.00 23.73
C ARG A 447 5.05 -6.77 22.29
N TRP A 448 3.85 -7.24 21.94
CA TRP A 448 3.29 -7.03 20.61
C TRP A 448 3.07 -5.55 20.30
N SER A 449 2.60 -4.76 21.26
CA SER A 449 2.42 -3.30 21.14
C SER A 449 3.75 -2.60 20.89
N GLN A 450 4.82 -3.01 21.58
CA GLN A 450 6.17 -2.50 21.35
C GLN A 450 6.70 -2.85 19.95
N GLU A 451 6.49 -4.09 19.49
CA GLU A 451 6.86 -4.53 18.14
C GLU A 451 6.06 -3.78 17.06
N LYS A 452 4.76 -3.53 17.30
CA LYS A 452 3.90 -2.70 16.44
C LYS A 452 4.46 -1.29 16.31
N ILE A 453 4.78 -0.63 17.43
CA ILE A 453 5.36 0.73 17.42
C ILE A 453 6.71 0.74 16.70
N LYS A 454 7.58 -0.24 16.98
CA LYS A 454 8.90 -0.38 16.33
C LYS A 454 8.75 -0.46 14.81
N LEU A 455 7.82 -1.25 14.31
CA LEU A 455 7.59 -1.40 12.86
C LEU A 455 6.95 -0.15 12.23
N LEU A 456 6.02 0.51 12.92
CA LEU A 456 5.38 1.73 12.41
C LEU A 456 6.35 2.92 12.35
N THR A 457 7.36 2.94 13.22
CA THR A 457 8.36 4.02 13.31
C THR A 457 9.68 3.71 12.58
N SER A 458 9.88 2.47 12.10
CA SER A 458 11.10 2.06 11.42
C SER A 458 11.26 2.74 10.06
N HIS A 459 12.51 2.94 9.63
CA HIS A 459 12.85 3.42 8.31
C HIS A 459 12.80 2.27 7.30
N ILE A 460 11.72 2.18 6.53
CA ILE A 460 11.55 1.17 5.46
C ILE A 460 11.37 1.84 4.10
N ALA A 461 11.76 1.17 3.03
CA ALA A 461 11.69 1.71 1.69
C ALA A 461 10.25 2.00 1.25
N ARG A 462 10.08 2.94 0.31
CA ARG A 462 8.75 3.41 -0.11
C ARG A 462 7.86 2.30 -0.64
N TRP A 463 8.40 1.34 -1.38
CA TRP A 463 7.65 0.25 -1.97
C TRP A 463 8.00 -1.07 -1.31
N GLN A 464 6.98 -1.84 -0.95
CA GLN A 464 7.12 -3.12 -0.28
C GLN A 464 6.28 -4.16 -1.01
N TRP A 465 6.83 -5.36 -1.20
CA TRP A 465 6.00 -6.54 -1.40
C TRP A 465 5.51 -6.99 -0.03
N GLN A 466 4.22 -6.78 0.20
CA GLN A 466 3.51 -7.29 1.36
C GLN A 466 3.08 -8.73 1.10
N ILE A 467 3.44 -9.63 2.02
CA ILE A 467 3.04 -11.04 1.99
C ILE A 467 2.28 -11.34 3.28
N ASP A 468 0.97 -11.55 3.16
CA ASP A 468 0.11 -11.97 4.27
C ASP A 468 0.01 -13.49 4.27
N PHE A 469 0.31 -14.15 5.39
CA PHE A 469 0.10 -15.59 5.57
C PHE A 469 -1.22 -15.83 6.32
N LEU A 470 -1.98 -16.82 5.87
CA LEU A 470 -3.29 -17.18 6.41
C LEU A 470 -3.36 -18.66 6.76
N TRP A 471 -3.89 -18.96 7.94
CA TRP A 471 -4.22 -20.32 8.39
C TRP A 471 -5.74 -20.48 8.38
N GLY A 472 -6.27 -21.16 7.36
CA GLY A 472 -7.69 -21.03 7.01
C GLY A 472 -7.99 -19.59 6.60
N ASP A 473 -8.98 -18.98 7.23
CA ASP A 473 -9.34 -17.57 7.02
C ASP A 473 -8.65 -16.60 8.00
N VAL A 474 -7.87 -17.13 8.95
CA VAL A 474 -7.19 -16.32 9.97
C VAL A 474 -5.85 -15.84 9.43
N ARG A 475 -5.68 -14.53 9.29
CA ARG A 475 -4.38 -13.92 8.98
C ARG A 475 -3.47 -14.04 10.20
N ILE A 476 -2.38 -14.81 10.06
CA ILE A 476 -1.49 -15.13 11.18
C ILE A 476 -0.35 -14.11 11.32
N PHE A 477 0.35 -13.79 10.23
CA PHE A 477 1.42 -12.80 10.21
C PHE A 477 1.64 -12.25 8.80
N ARG A 478 2.39 -11.15 8.73
CA ARG A 478 2.79 -10.48 7.49
C ARG A 478 4.29 -10.31 7.42
N ILE A 479 4.81 -10.40 6.21
CA ILE A 479 6.18 -10.05 5.86
C ILE A 479 6.15 -8.86 4.92
N LEU A 480 7.05 -7.89 5.15
CA LEU A 480 7.33 -6.81 4.22
C LEU A 480 8.70 -7.05 3.58
N LEU A 481 8.73 -7.20 2.26
CA LEU A 481 9.95 -7.27 1.48
C LEU A 481 10.21 -5.94 0.78
N ASP A 482 11.43 -5.43 0.88
CA ASP A 482 11.86 -4.24 0.17
C ASP A 482 11.75 -4.46 -1.35
N ALA A 483 10.88 -3.70 -2.01
CA ALA A 483 10.68 -3.81 -3.44
C ALA A 483 11.62 -2.89 -4.25
N THR A 484 12.52 -2.15 -3.60
CA THR A 484 13.19 -0.99 -4.21
C THR A 484 14.54 -1.26 -4.85
N ASP A 485 15.42 -2.08 -4.25
CA ASP A 485 16.59 -2.67 -4.90
C ASP A 485 17.30 -3.64 -3.92
N ILE A 486 18.16 -4.52 -4.44
CA ILE A 486 19.08 -5.46 -3.76
C ILE A 486 18.54 -6.89 -3.49
N PRO A 487 18.68 -7.82 -4.46
CA PRO A 487 18.56 -9.27 -4.23
C PRO A 487 19.55 -9.83 -3.20
N ALA A 488 20.68 -9.15 -2.98
CA ALA A 488 21.76 -9.53 -2.06
C ALA A 488 21.72 -8.82 -0.67
N GLY A 489 20.67 -8.03 -0.40
CA GLY A 489 20.58 -7.15 0.78
C GLY A 489 19.74 -7.74 1.91
N ASN A 490 19.52 -6.95 2.97
CA ASN A 490 18.51 -7.28 3.97
C ASN A 490 17.11 -7.00 3.40
N ALA A 491 16.60 -7.92 2.57
CA ALA A 491 15.36 -7.74 1.84
C ALA A 491 14.10 -7.73 2.72
N VAL A 492 14.16 -8.29 3.94
CA VAL A 492 13.03 -8.27 4.88
C VAL A 492 13.06 -6.98 5.68
N SER A 493 12.11 -6.10 5.38
CA SER A 493 11.92 -4.81 6.05
C SER A 493 11.22 -4.95 7.40
N GLY A 494 10.39 -5.98 7.57
CA GLY A 494 9.68 -6.23 8.81
C GLY A 494 8.78 -7.45 8.76
N ILE A 495 8.47 -7.97 9.95
CA ILE A 495 7.52 -9.05 10.17
C ILE A 495 6.54 -8.58 11.23
N PHE A 496 5.24 -8.79 11.02
CA PHE A 496 4.20 -8.36 11.94
C PHE A 496 3.23 -9.50 12.24
N ILE A 497 2.98 -9.78 13.51
CA ILE A 497 2.06 -10.83 13.94
C ILE A 497 0.65 -10.25 14.11
N PHE A 498 -0.32 -10.90 13.48
CA PHE A 498 -1.74 -10.56 13.61
C PHE A 498 -2.45 -11.45 14.63
N ASP A 499 -2.19 -12.75 14.58
CA ASP A 499 -2.70 -13.73 15.55
C ASP A 499 -1.56 -14.19 16.49
N LEU A 500 -1.70 -13.90 17.78
CA LEU A 500 -0.65 -14.12 18.76
C LEU A 500 -0.43 -15.60 19.12
N ILE A 501 -1.39 -16.48 18.86
CA ILE A 501 -1.23 -17.91 19.08
C ILE A 501 -0.60 -18.53 17.85
N TYR A 502 -1.33 -18.53 16.73
CA TYR A 502 -0.91 -19.22 15.52
C TYR A 502 0.31 -18.56 14.89
N GLY A 503 0.39 -17.22 14.87
CA GLY A 503 1.56 -16.52 14.35
C GLY A 503 2.84 -16.84 15.14
N ARG A 504 2.77 -16.98 16.46
CA ARG A 504 3.93 -17.34 17.29
C ARG A 504 4.33 -18.81 17.15
N ILE A 505 3.36 -19.71 17.13
CA ILE A 505 3.62 -21.14 16.91
C ILE A 505 4.32 -21.33 15.55
N SER A 506 3.77 -20.70 14.51
CA SER A 506 4.31 -20.75 13.16
C SER A 506 5.72 -20.16 13.05
N LEU A 507 5.96 -18.97 13.59
CA LEU A 507 7.28 -18.31 13.51
C LEU A 507 8.32 -18.93 14.46
N GLY A 508 7.91 -19.39 15.65
CA GLY A 508 8.79 -20.04 16.63
C GLY A 508 9.39 -21.35 16.10
N ALA A 509 8.64 -22.10 15.28
CA ALA A 509 9.16 -23.29 14.61
C ALA A 509 10.40 -23.01 13.76
N PHE A 510 10.49 -21.83 13.12
CA PHE A 510 11.67 -21.45 12.33
C PHE A 510 12.89 -21.11 13.20
N GLN A 511 12.69 -20.63 14.43
CA GLN A 511 13.77 -20.27 15.37
C GLN A 511 14.39 -21.52 16.01
N GLU A 512 13.55 -22.44 16.51
CA GLU A 512 13.98 -23.61 17.30
C GLU A 512 14.49 -24.76 16.43
N LEU A 513 13.95 -24.96 15.23
CA LEU A 513 14.24 -26.16 14.41
C LEU A 513 15.39 -25.95 13.42
N LEU A 514 16.12 -24.84 13.50
CA LEU A 514 17.23 -24.46 12.61
C LEU A 514 16.94 -24.82 11.15
N ALA A 515 15.87 -24.25 10.58
CA ALA A 515 15.63 -24.34 9.14
C ALA A 515 16.96 -24.03 8.43
N LYS A 516 17.42 -24.99 7.63
CA LYS A 516 18.72 -24.88 6.97
C LYS A 516 18.63 -23.76 5.93
N PRO A 517 19.59 -22.82 5.90
CA PRO A 517 19.61 -21.83 4.85
C PRO A 517 19.75 -22.53 3.50
N ASP A 518 19.03 -22.02 2.51
CA ASP A 518 19.19 -22.46 1.13
C ASP A 518 20.49 -21.87 0.54
N PRO A 519 20.95 -22.34 -0.62
CA PRO A 519 22.05 -21.69 -1.33
C PRO A 519 21.75 -20.19 -1.61
N PRO A 520 22.76 -19.31 -1.60
CA PRO A 520 22.54 -17.86 -1.72
C PRO A 520 22.03 -17.39 -3.09
N GLU A 521 22.23 -18.17 -4.16
CA GLU A 521 21.86 -17.81 -5.54
C GLU A 521 20.41 -18.15 -5.90
N GLN A 522 19.52 -18.24 -4.90
CA GLN A 522 18.12 -18.56 -5.14
C GLN A 522 17.30 -17.30 -5.44
N PRO A 523 16.31 -17.36 -6.34
CA PRO A 523 15.41 -16.24 -6.64
C PRO A 523 14.33 -16.05 -5.56
N HIS A 524 14.73 -16.05 -4.28
CA HIS A 524 13.87 -15.85 -3.11
C HIS A 524 14.67 -15.37 -1.88
N PHE A 525 13.98 -14.79 -0.91
CA PHE A 525 14.56 -14.19 0.30
C PHE A 525 14.39 -15.03 1.57
N PHE A 526 14.23 -16.34 1.43
CA PHE A 526 14.06 -17.24 2.58
C PHE A 526 15.19 -17.11 3.63
N ASN A 527 16.44 -17.05 3.18
CA ASN A 527 17.59 -16.85 4.09
C ASN A 527 17.55 -15.50 4.83
N ALA A 528 17.12 -14.43 4.14
CA ALA A 528 16.96 -13.12 4.76
C ALA A 528 15.82 -13.13 5.79
N PHE A 529 14.74 -13.86 5.53
CA PHE A 529 13.67 -14.12 6.49
C PHE A 529 14.17 -14.85 7.73
N LEU A 530 14.91 -15.96 7.57
CA LEU A 530 15.51 -16.68 8.71
C LEU A 530 16.45 -15.78 9.52
N LYS A 531 17.26 -14.97 8.85
CA LYS A 531 18.16 -13.99 9.50
C LYS A 531 17.36 -12.91 10.24
N SER A 532 16.25 -12.45 9.68
CA SER A 532 15.37 -11.46 10.33
C SER A 532 14.73 -12.01 11.60
N LEU A 533 14.38 -13.30 11.62
CA LEU A 533 13.87 -13.97 12.84
C LEU A 533 14.96 -14.20 13.89
N LYS A 534 16.21 -14.38 13.47
CA LYS A 534 17.37 -14.62 14.35
C LYS A 534 18.08 -13.37 14.83
N ARG A 535 17.83 -12.20 14.23
CA ARG A 535 18.34 -10.92 14.72
C ARG A 535 17.76 -10.70 16.11
N GLY A 536 18.49 -11.13 17.13
CA GLY A 536 18.14 -10.89 18.52
C GLY A 536 18.07 -9.40 18.79
N ASP A 537 17.23 -9.03 19.76
CA ASP A 537 17.18 -7.69 20.36
C ASP A 537 18.44 -7.36 21.19
N ASP A 538 19.58 -7.97 20.85
CA ASP A 538 20.86 -7.87 21.55
C ASP A 538 21.83 -6.92 20.83
N ASP A 539 21.27 -5.90 20.17
CA ASP A 539 22.02 -4.73 19.74
C ASP A 539 21.93 -3.61 20.79
N TYR A 540 22.88 -2.68 20.71
CA TYR A 540 22.99 -1.59 21.68
C TYR A 540 21.70 -0.76 21.77
N ALA A 541 21.05 -0.49 20.63
CA ALA A 541 19.83 0.31 20.57
C ALA A 541 18.64 -0.39 21.24
N SER A 542 18.49 -1.69 21.03
CA SER A 542 17.45 -2.53 21.62
C SER A 542 17.68 -2.72 23.12
N ASN A 543 18.93 -2.86 23.55
CA ASN A 543 19.27 -2.85 24.98
C ASN A 543 18.91 -1.51 25.64
N LEU A 544 19.21 -0.36 25.00
CA LEU A 544 18.81 0.94 25.53
C LEU A 544 17.29 1.10 25.60
N LEU A 545 16.55 0.63 24.59
CA LEU A 545 15.08 0.61 24.59
C LEU A 545 14.53 -0.20 25.77
N LYS A 546 15.06 -1.41 25.97
CA LYS A 546 14.66 -2.31 27.07
C LYS A 546 15.00 -1.74 28.45
N LYS A 547 16.14 -1.08 28.59
CA LYS A 547 16.63 -0.55 29.87
C LYS A 547 16.04 0.79 30.25
N TYR A 548 15.87 1.70 29.29
CA TYR A 548 15.56 3.11 29.57
C TYR A 548 14.32 3.63 28.84
N GLY A 549 13.64 2.80 28.06
CA GLY A 549 12.46 3.18 27.31
C GLY A 549 12.75 3.73 25.92
N ALA A 550 11.67 4.03 25.20
CA ALA A 550 11.72 4.55 23.83
C ALA A 550 12.32 5.95 23.80
N LEU A 551 12.92 6.29 22.66
CA LEU A 551 13.43 7.64 22.47
C LEU A 551 12.27 8.62 22.25
N ARG A 552 12.12 9.61 23.12
CA ARG A 552 11.00 10.56 23.11
C ARG A 552 11.49 11.98 22.88
N ALA A 553 10.85 12.68 21.94
CA ALA A 553 10.98 14.13 21.83
C ALA A 553 10.33 14.79 23.06
N PRO A 554 10.78 15.98 23.48
CA PRO A 554 10.14 16.68 24.60
C PRO A 554 8.69 17.03 24.26
N ASN A 555 7.74 16.69 25.14
CA ASN A 555 6.31 16.92 24.90
C ASN A 555 5.94 18.40 24.67
N TYR A 556 6.69 19.33 25.27
CA TYR A 556 6.54 20.77 25.07
C TYR A 556 7.84 21.49 25.42
N LEU A 557 7.98 22.73 24.96
CA LEU A 557 9.15 23.59 25.18
C LEU A 557 8.70 24.89 25.85
N LYS A 558 9.59 25.49 26.64
CA LYS A 558 9.45 26.86 27.13
C LYS A 558 10.42 27.78 26.40
N ASP A 559 10.04 29.04 26.22
CA ASP A 559 10.77 30.06 25.45
C ASP A 559 12.24 30.20 25.87
N ASP A 560 12.51 30.03 27.16
CA ASP A 560 13.84 30.21 27.73
C ASP A 560 14.72 28.95 27.72
N GLU A 561 14.21 27.78 27.36
CA GLU A 561 14.96 26.52 27.52
C GLU A 561 16.09 26.40 26.47
N VAL A 562 15.90 26.93 25.26
CA VAL A 562 16.80 26.69 24.11
C VAL A 562 17.05 27.99 23.33
N SER A 563 18.23 28.14 22.74
CA SER A 563 18.56 29.24 21.82
C SER A 563 17.89 29.10 20.46
N ASP A 564 17.92 30.18 19.67
CA ASP A 564 17.48 30.20 18.26
C ASP A 564 18.24 29.20 17.38
N THR A 565 19.43 28.79 17.82
CA THR A 565 20.28 27.77 17.16
C THR A 565 20.01 26.34 17.65
N GLY A 566 19.05 26.13 18.54
CA GLY A 566 18.70 24.82 19.08
C GLY A 566 19.60 24.34 20.23
N VAL A 567 20.49 25.18 20.76
CA VAL A 567 21.41 24.81 21.86
C VAL A 567 20.72 25.01 23.21
N GLY A 568 20.87 24.03 24.10
CA GLY A 568 20.34 24.11 25.46
C GLY A 568 20.96 25.25 26.25
N LYS A 569 20.14 26.10 26.88
CA LYS A 569 20.59 27.30 27.60
C LYS A 569 21.12 27.02 29.02
N ASN A 570 20.98 25.80 29.55
CA ASN A 570 21.45 25.48 30.91
C ASN A 570 22.96 25.24 30.96
N ARG A 571 23.70 26.30 31.28
CA ARG A 571 25.19 26.31 31.35
C ARG A 571 25.78 25.40 32.43
N THR A 572 24.97 24.87 33.35
CA THR A 572 25.42 23.94 34.39
C THR A 572 25.46 22.48 33.92
N THR A 573 24.98 22.21 32.69
CA THR A 573 24.86 20.87 32.15
C THR A 573 26.21 20.15 32.08
N LYS A 574 26.25 18.93 32.60
CA LYS A 574 27.35 17.99 32.48
C LYS A 574 26.84 16.68 31.91
N SER A 575 27.67 16.06 31.07
CA SER A 575 27.32 14.85 30.34
C SER A 575 28.30 13.73 30.67
N PHE A 576 27.79 12.54 30.96
CA PHE A 576 28.58 11.42 31.46
C PHE A 576 28.31 10.16 30.63
N TYR A 577 29.35 9.67 29.96
CA TYR A 577 29.36 8.36 29.29
C TYR A 577 29.90 7.27 30.21
N ASP A 578 30.97 7.60 30.94
CA ASP A 578 31.78 6.71 31.77
C ASP A 578 31.76 7.11 33.25
N PRO A 579 32.23 6.24 34.16
CA PRO A 579 32.38 6.57 35.57
C PRO A 579 33.20 7.82 35.83
N SER A 580 32.71 8.66 36.74
CA SER A 580 33.35 9.91 37.15
C SER A 580 34.18 9.70 38.41
N GLU A 581 35.44 10.16 38.38
CA GLU A 581 36.31 10.20 39.58
C GLU A 581 35.82 11.23 40.62
N ARG A 582 35.07 12.24 40.16
CA ARG A 582 34.51 13.29 41.02
C ARG A 582 33.11 12.90 41.46
N ARG A 583 32.81 13.12 42.74
CA ARG A 583 31.47 12.98 43.32
C ARG A 583 30.52 14.03 42.71
N LEU A 584 29.26 13.66 42.53
CA LEU A 584 28.21 14.53 42.02
C LEU A 584 28.03 15.77 42.90
N ARG A 585 28.10 15.62 44.23
CA ARG A 585 28.10 16.76 45.17
C ARG A 585 29.26 17.73 44.98
N THR A 586 30.43 17.26 44.54
CA THR A 586 31.58 18.12 44.25
C THR A 586 31.41 18.85 42.92
N LEU A 587 30.80 18.19 41.94
CA LEU A 587 30.50 18.76 40.63
C LEU A 587 29.40 19.84 40.69
N PHE A 588 28.45 19.68 41.61
CA PHE A 588 27.33 20.60 41.87
C PHE A 588 27.34 21.05 43.33
N GLY A 589 28.36 21.80 43.71
CA GLY A 589 28.64 22.19 45.10
C GLY A 589 27.50 22.99 45.78
N ALA A 590 26.66 23.66 45.00
CA ALA A 590 25.53 24.44 45.54
C ALA A 590 24.46 23.56 46.21
N ILE A 591 24.28 22.31 45.76
CA ILE A 591 23.31 21.38 46.35
C ILE A 591 23.72 20.92 47.75
N SER A 592 25.01 20.87 48.03
CA SER A 592 25.48 20.51 49.37
C SER A 592 25.25 21.62 50.40
N LYS A 593 24.86 22.82 49.96
CA LYS A 593 24.69 24.01 50.81
C LYS A 593 23.23 24.39 51.02
N ASP A 594 22.31 23.86 50.21
CA ASP A 594 20.90 24.24 50.22
C ASP A 594 20.03 23.00 49.98
N LYS A 595 19.27 22.61 51.02
CA LYS A 595 18.39 21.43 51.00
C LYS A 595 17.23 21.53 50.01
N TYR A 596 16.97 22.71 49.45
CA TYR A 596 15.91 22.94 48.47
C TYR A 596 16.41 22.98 47.02
N ARG A 597 17.72 22.88 46.78
CA ARG A 597 18.29 22.80 45.43
C ARG A 597 18.30 21.37 44.92
N ASN A 598 17.91 21.23 43.66
CA ASN A 598 17.78 19.95 42.99
C ASN A 598 18.59 19.92 41.69
N LEU A 599 18.87 18.71 41.20
CA LEU A 599 19.32 18.48 39.84
C LEU A 599 18.16 17.90 39.02
N ILE A 600 18.18 18.23 37.74
CA ILE A 600 17.46 17.50 36.71
C ILE A 600 18.42 16.52 36.02
N TRP A 601 17.90 15.37 35.61
CA TRP A 601 18.67 14.37 34.89
C TRP A 601 17.90 13.79 33.71
N ALA A 602 18.62 13.30 32.70
CA ALA A 602 18.05 12.61 31.56
C ALA A 602 19.03 11.57 30.99
N ILE A 603 18.50 10.41 30.57
CA ILE A 603 19.23 9.46 29.73
C ILE A 603 18.97 9.82 28.26
N GLY A 604 20.02 10.21 27.54
CA GLY A 604 19.93 10.61 26.13
C GLY A 604 19.81 9.44 25.15
N LYS A 605 19.75 9.80 23.85
CA LYS A 605 19.66 8.86 22.71
C LYS A 605 20.66 7.71 22.79
N ASP A 606 21.92 8.04 23.02
CA ASP A 606 23.05 7.10 23.03
C ASP A 606 23.34 6.60 24.46
N GLY A 607 22.35 6.65 25.35
CA GLY A 607 22.49 6.18 26.72
C GLY A 607 23.32 7.09 27.61
N ILE A 608 23.84 8.22 27.13
CA ILE A 608 24.54 9.24 27.92
C ILE A 608 23.67 9.73 29.10
N LEU A 609 24.27 9.97 30.26
CA LEU A 609 23.61 10.62 31.39
C LEU A 609 23.88 12.13 31.34
N TYR A 610 22.83 12.92 31.19
CA TYR A 610 22.89 14.37 31.38
C TYR A 610 22.44 14.73 32.80
N VAL A 611 23.15 15.67 33.43
CA VAL A 611 22.79 16.22 34.74
C VAL A 611 23.01 17.74 34.74
N ALA A 612 22.07 18.51 35.30
CA ALA A 612 22.17 19.96 35.43
C ALA A 612 21.44 20.45 36.69
N GLU A 613 21.75 21.67 37.15
CA GLU A 613 20.97 22.34 38.20
C GLU A 613 19.56 22.64 37.70
N ASP A 614 18.58 22.40 38.57
CA ASP A 614 17.18 22.77 38.35
C ASP A 614 16.99 24.27 38.63
N ILE A 615 16.95 25.09 37.57
CA ILE A 615 16.86 26.55 37.66
C ILE A 615 15.39 26.96 37.57
N MET A 616 14.84 27.39 38.72
CA MET A 616 13.44 27.79 38.87
C MET A 616 13.31 29.30 39.11
N LYS A 617 12.78 30.03 38.11
CA LYS A 617 12.45 31.46 38.10
C LYS A 617 13.66 32.42 38.34
N PRO A 618 13.65 33.64 37.77
CA PRO A 618 12.67 34.19 36.81
C PRO A 618 12.74 33.51 35.44
N VAL A 619 13.88 32.87 35.12
CA VAL A 619 14.08 32.06 33.91
C VAL A 619 13.94 30.58 34.29
N VAL A 620 13.06 29.84 33.62
CA VAL A 620 12.83 28.41 33.93
C VAL A 620 13.55 27.53 32.91
N LEU A 621 14.62 26.86 33.35
CA LEU A 621 15.44 26.01 32.49
C LEU A 621 15.22 24.52 32.84
N GLY A 622 14.21 23.91 32.21
CA GLY A 622 13.84 22.50 32.40
C GLY A 622 14.67 21.52 31.57
N HIS A 623 14.27 20.24 31.51
CA HIS A 623 15.03 19.18 30.82
C HIS A 623 15.47 19.50 29.37
N PRO A 624 14.68 20.17 28.51
CA PRO A 624 15.09 20.50 27.13
C PRO A 624 16.29 21.47 27.08
N SER A 625 16.50 22.26 28.13
CA SER A 625 17.63 23.19 28.25
C SER A 625 18.97 22.50 28.52
N MET A 626 18.92 21.22 28.92
CA MET A 626 20.08 20.37 29.15
C MET A 626 20.38 19.48 27.95
N THR A 627 19.35 18.98 27.27
CA THR A 627 19.51 18.10 26.10
C THR A 627 19.66 18.86 24.78
N GLY A 628 19.35 20.16 24.75
CA GLY A 628 19.42 20.97 23.52
C GLY A 628 18.44 20.50 22.45
N LEU A 629 17.15 20.37 22.83
CA LEU A 629 16.07 19.80 22.01
C LEU A 629 16.21 18.33 21.63
N GLN A 630 17.32 17.68 22.00
CA GLN A 630 17.50 16.28 21.64
C GLN A 630 16.48 15.39 22.35
N PRO A 631 15.99 14.34 21.68
CA PRO A 631 15.19 13.32 22.32
C PRO A 631 15.93 12.62 23.48
N ALA A 632 15.20 12.30 24.53
CA ALA A 632 15.69 11.55 25.68
C ALA A 632 14.80 10.31 25.91
N ARG A 633 15.34 9.31 26.61
CA ARG A 633 14.64 8.04 26.86
C ARG A 633 13.81 8.11 28.13
N ILE A 634 14.44 8.54 29.22
CA ILE A 634 13.79 8.79 30.50
C ILE A 634 14.53 9.92 31.21
N ALA A 635 13.79 10.73 31.96
CA ALA A 635 14.29 11.86 32.71
C ALA A 635 13.58 12.02 34.05
N GLY A 636 14.13 12.84 34.94
CA GLY A 636 13.49 13.14 36.22
C GLY A 636 14.29 14.13 37.04
N GLU A 637 14.07 14.10 38.35
CA GLU A 637 14.71 14.95 39.33
C GLU A 637 15.57 14.11 40.29
N MET A 638 16.59 14.73 40.87
CA MET A 638 17.33 14.17 41.99
C MET A 638 17.73 15.24 43.01
N TRP A 639 17.73 14.86 44.29
CA TRP A 639 18.13 15.73 45.40
C TRP A 639 18.92 14.93 46.43
N CYS A 640 19.68 15.62 47.27
CA CYS A 640 20.55 15.00 48.26
C CYS A 640 20.12 15.40 49.67
N GLU A 641 19.95 14.40 50.54
CA GLU A 641 19.71 14.62 51.96
C GLU A 641 20.92 14.15 52.78
N PHE A 642 21.14 14.81 53.92
CA PHE A 642 22.20 14.49 54.85
C PHE A 642 21.60 14.15 56.21
N ASP A 643 21.82 12.91 56.66
CA ASP A 643 21.28 12.39 57.93
C ASP A 643 22.21 12.64 59.14
N GLY A 644 23.27 13.45 58.97
CA GLY A 644 24.31 13.68 59.97
C GLY A 644 25.52 12.76 59.86
N LYS A 645 25.44 11.65 59.11
CA LYS A 645 26.55 10.69 58.92
C LYS A 645 26.84 10.41 57.45
N LYS A 646 25.82 10.35 56.60
CA LYS A 646 25.92 10.01 55.18
C LYS A 646 25.01 10.89 54.35
N HIS A 647 25.48 11.14 53.13
CA HIS A 647 24.67 11.77 52.10
C HIS A 647 23.99 10.69 51.26
N THR A 648 22.68 10.82 51.08
CA THR A 648 21.89 9.92 50.25
C THR A 648 21.22 10.73 49.15
N TRP A 649 21.33 10.25 47.91
CA TRP A 649 20.66 10.85 46.76
C TRP A 649 19.34 10.12 46.50
N PHE A 650 18.28 10.90 46.37
CA PHE A 650 16.96 10.43 45.98
C PHE A 650 16.73 10.77 44.51
N VAL A 651 16.20 9.81 43.76
CA VAL A 651 15.99 9.93 42.31
C VAL A 651 14.58 9.51 41.96
N ASN A 652 13.86 10.33 41.19
CA ASN A 652 12.54 10.01 40.64
C ASN A 652 12.54 10.14 39.11
N SER A 653 11.44 9.76 38.46
CA SER A 653 11.20 9.93 37.01
C SER A 653 10.21 11.06 36.71
N GLU A 654 10.11 12.07 37.58
CA GLU A 654 9.14 13.17 37.44
C GLU A 654 9.61 14.18 36.39
N SER A 655 9.37 13.86 35.11
CA SER A 655 9.57 14.79 34.01
C SER A 655 8.33 14.86 33.15
N GLY A 656 7.66 16.02 33.14
CA GLY A 656 6.56 16.30 32.22
C GLY A 656 6.99 16.36 30.74
N ARG A 657 8.29 16.28 30.45
CA ARG A 657 8.85 16.37 29.09
C ARG A 657 9.10 15.01 28.47
N TYR A 658 9.58 14.06 29.27
CA TYR A 658 10.09 12.79 28.77
C TYR A 658 9.55 11.55 29.49
N SER A 659 8.92 11.69 30.66
CA SER A 659 8.66 10.54 31.55
C SER A 659 7.23 10.37 32.05
N ARG A 660 6.43 11.45 32.11
CA ARG A 660 5.10 11.46 32.73
C ARG A 660 4.07 10.56 32.00
N ASP A 661 4.31 10.28 30.74
CA ASP A 661 3.45 9.52 29.82
C ASP A 661 3.94 8.08 29.61
N TYR A 662 4.82 7.54 30.47
CA TYR A 662 5.09 6.11 30.51
C TYR A 662 3.97 5.36 31.24
N SER A 663 3.59 4.19 30.74
CA SER A 663 2.70 3.25 31.44
C SER A 663 3.41 2.55 32.61
N THR A 664 4.73 2.38 32.52
CA THR A 664 5.56 1.65 33.52
C THR A 664 6.93 2.33 33.77
N PRO A 665 6.96 3.62 34.19
CA PRO A 665 8.21 4.36 34.39
C PRO A 665 9.13 3.74 35.45
N GLU A 666 8.61 2.94 36.38
CA GLU A 666 9.33 2.41 37.54
C GLU A 666 10.47 1.48 37.14
N VAL A 667 10.27 0.64 36.12
CA VAL A 667 11.27 -0.31 35.62
C VAL A 667 12.46 0.44 35.01
N TYR A 668 12.17 1.47 34.22
CA TYR A 668 13.18 2.31 33.58
C TYR A 668 13.91 3.18 34.60
N LEU A 669 13.20 3.70 35.60
CA LEU A 669 13.78 4.45 36.72
C LEU A 669 14.75 3.59 37.53
N ALA A 670 14.39 2.35 37.85
CA ALA A 670 15.29 1.42 38.55
C ALA A 670 16.58 1.13 37.74
N ASN A 671 16.50 1.08 36.42
CA ASN A 671 17.69 0.98 35.55
C ASN A 671 18.50 2.28 35.53
N ALA A 672 17.84 3.43 35.47
CA ALA A 672 18.49 4.74 35.50
C ALA A 672 19.26 4.94 36.81
N ILE A 673 18.68 4.58 37.96
CA ILE A 673 19.35 4.65 39.28
C ILE A 673 20.61 3.78 39.29
N ARG A 674 20.55 2.56 38.74
CA ARG A 674 21.73 1.68 38.60
C ARG A 674 22.81 2.32 37.72
N LYS A 675 22.42 2.93 36.61
CA LYS A 675 23.36 3.64 35.73
C LYS A 675 24.00 4.84 36.44
N ILE A 676 23.21 5.69 37.12
CA ILE A 676 23.73 6.84 37.87
C ILE A 676 24.70 6.35 38.96
N SER A 677 24.35 5.29 39.68
CA SER A 677 25.22 4.69 40.69
C SER A 677 26.53 4.14 40.11
N SER A 678 26.48 3.57 38.90
CA SER A 678 27.70 3.12 38.20
C SER A 678 28.59 4.27 37.74
N ILE A 679 28.00 5.43 37.42
CA ILE A 679 28.75 6.62 37.04
C ILE A 679 29.36 7.30 38.27
N PHE A 680 28.67 7.27 39.42
CA PHE A 680 29.12 7.87 40.67
C PHE A 680 29.20 6.83 41.80
N PRO A 681 30.16 5.88 41.74
CA PRO A 681 30.23 4.75 42.67
C PRO A 681 30.52 5.15 44.13
N GLY A 682 31.05 6.36 44.35
CA GLY A 682 31.34 6.91 45.68
C GLY A 682 30.11 7.48 46.40
N GLU A 683 28.91 7.36 45.84
CA GLU A 683 27.68 7.94 46.37
C GLU A 683 26.52 6.93 46.31
N LYS A 684 25.57 7.06 47.25
CA LYS A 684 24.41 6.16 47.34
C LYS A 684 23.19 6.83 46.71
N PHE A 685 22.59 6.16 45.73
CA PHE A 685 21.35 6.59 45.06
C PHE A 685 20.22 5.61 45.37
N ILE A 686 19.05 6.13 45.75
CA ILE A 686 17.84 5.35 46.03
C ILE A 686 16.61 5.98 45.37
N LEU A 687 15.54 5.19 45.28
CA LEU A 687 14.26 5.66 44.76
C LEU A 687 13.70 6.78 45.67
N GLY A 688 13.35 7.91 45.07
CA GLY A 688 12.74 9.05 45.73
C GLY A 688 11.24 9.19 45.41
N GLY A 689 10.49 9.79 46.34
CA GLY A 689 9.09 10.16 46.14
C GLY A 689 8.92 11.55 45.50
N LYS A 690 7.95 12.32 45.98
CA LYS A 690 7.82 13.73 45.62
C LYS A 690 8.91 14.55 46.31
N ARG A 691 9.51 15.47 45.55
CA ARG A 691 10.50 16.44 46.04
C ARG A 691 9.94 17.27 47.22
N PRO A 692 10.75 17.59 48.25
CA PRO A 692 10.44 18.63 49.22
C PRO A 692 10.50 20.03 48.58
N ARG A 693 9.41 20.82 48.60
CA ARG A 693 9.39 22.19 48.08
C ARG A 693 9.51 23.22 49.19
N THR A 694 9.99 24.42 48.87
CA THR A 694 10.06 25.57 49.80
C THR A 694 8.69 25.94 50.37
N GLU A 695 7.60 25.70 49.63
CA GLU A 695 6.22 25.93 50.07
C GLU A 695 5.78 25.00 51.21
N ASP A 696 6.34 23.78 51.30
CA ASP A 696 5.98 22.80 52.33
C ASP A 696 6.50 23.19 53.73
N ALA A 697 7.54 24.04 53.79
CA ALA A 697 8.09 24.55 55.04
C ALA A 697 7.24 25.69 55.65
N ALA A 698 6.51 26.45 54.82
CA ALA A 698 5.68 27.55 55.28
C ALA A 698 4.42 27.06 56.03
N ALA A 699 3.93 25.86 55.72
CA ALA A 699 2.80 25.24 56.40
C ALA A 699 3.14 24.68 57.80
N SER A 700 4.42 24.59 58.16
CA SER A 700 4.90 23.90 59.37
C SER A 700 5.30 24.84 60.52
N ILE A 701 5.17 26.17 60.36
CA ILE A 701 5.67 27.18 61.31
C ILE A 701 4.57 27.87 62.13
N THR A 702 3.29 27.64 61.86
CA THR A 702 2.19 28.10 62.73
C THR A 702 1.79 26.99 63.69
N LEU A 703 2.46 26.90 64.85
CA LEU A 703 1.96 26.36 66.14
C LEU A 703 3.10 26.40 67.17
N VAL A 704 3.46 27.59 67.63
CA VAL A 704 4.06 27.78 68.96
C VAL A 704 3.45 29.05 69.55
N GLU A 705 2.67 28.86 70.60
CA GLU A 705 2.02 29.89 71.41
C GLU A 705 3.04 30.86 72.00
N ASN A 706 2.66 32.14 72.08
CA ASN A 706 3.37 33.13 72.88
C ASN A 706 2.40 33.68 73.94
N PRO A 707 2.63 33.45 75.24
CA PRO A 707 1.84 34.01 76.32
C PRO A 707 2.44 35.35 76.74
N ASP A 708 1.79 36.46 76.40
CA ASP A 708 1.77 37.71 77.18
C ASP A 708 1.25 38.88 76.34
N ALA A 709 0.04 39.33 76.65
CA ALA A 709 -0.36 40.73 76.53
C ALA A 709 -1.62 40.96 77.37
N GLY A 710 -1.46 41.69 78.48
CA GLY A 710 -2.57 42.16 79.32
C GLY A 710 -3.47 43.19 78.63
N PRO A 711 -4.59 43.56 79.26
CA PRO A 711 -5.74 44.14 78.59
C PRO A 711 -5.68 45.67 78.59
N GLN A 712 -6.04 46.29 77.47
CA GLN A 712 -6.55 47.66 77.45
C GLN A 712 -7.70 47.82 76.47
N SER A 713 -8.57 48.72 76.90
CA SER A 713 -9.97 48.89 76.62
C SER A 713 -10.26 49.92 75.52
N ASP A 714 -11.51 49.83 75.05
CA ASP A 714 -12.41 50.90 74.60
C ASP A 714 -12.36 51.46 73.17
N SER A 715 -13.53 51.25 72.55
CA SER A 715 -14.42 52.25 71.93
C SER A 715 -14.43 52.44 70.41
N GLU A 716 -15.62 52.15 69.87
CA GLU A 716 -16.39 52.90 68.86
C GLU A 716 -15.79 53.14 67.46
N GLN A 717 -16.17 52.30 66.48
CA GLN A 717 -17.29 52.51 65.55
C GLN A 717 -17.45 51.32 64.61
#